data_AF-A0A4R2YSJ9-F1
#
_entry.id   AF-A0A4R2YSJ9-F1
#
_cell.length_a   1.000
_cell.length_b   1.000
_cell.length_c   1.000
_cell.angle_alpha   90.00
_cell.angle_beta   90.00
_cell.angle_gamma   90.00
#
_symmetry.space_group_name_H-M   'P 1'
#
loop_
_entity.id
_entity.type
_entity.pdbx_description
1 polymer ?
#
loop_
_entity_poly.entity_id
_entity_poly.type
_entity_poly.pdbx_seq_one_letter_code
_entity_poly.pdbx_strand_id
1 'polypeptide(L)'
;MKWKPKLLSSLIALALFDADAGIMREDVSVQDYRDFAENLGKYEAGEENIEVFKMDGTSAGVLNFPMPDFGAVSSLGIATLISPSYIVSVAHNGGYTSVDFGNHAKYRTTYKLISRNIHPAYETWGKDFHVPRLNKVVTDAAPVPMVDTQQVRNNPERYVYYARVGSGTQYQVDPVTKKPVYLTGAYNWKSGGTMVNPTFEPSRLRWVNYGPPDSRAQPFSSAIQAGDSGSPLYVYDNLEKEWKIYGVSPWGGTGKTGYDYLSYTLDMQLNFLNGVIAENTDPDVTDIAADGDIHWTAANITQGENSWQWHGVNTALPSQATNDELNASKDLRFAGDGGLIVLDSAVNHGAAKLQFSNDYRVVSAEGADSTWVGGGIEVDADKTVDWEVNGLDGDTLHKIGEGTLYVNAVGNNGGALNVGDGLVVLAQQANEAGEQKAFSKVTIVSGRPTVQIGGENQIESSDIYFGYRGGNLDLNGYDMAFSTINHSDSGAAIINSNADQISTLTLNNSSNQTFVGHLGSQETASNLNVDYAPDSSAGIWDLAGGADLNQLSVQNGILRLVGRPTPHAGDTVFSDDWIDETYNVNQVDVASHATLRVNEHATLNANVKLNEQANMMLNSKSHLSGQVELASGSVISVDQTDSKTTSTDGNNDVIIDAAISGNGTLKKMAPGALYINSDNTFTGSTHIYSGALILNGSLTSTVTMEQNTVLAGNSTVTDLILKDDVQLLPQWPAESESDAFMPATQTVNGTLAAGNNNLLSLRAHFDPSFAQTDKLLINGDMVSSAPVTVQVTPSGAGFFTDTDNDGAADNQEGISLIQVAGNATKNSFKLAGEYVARGAYAYNLYAFAPGRSSEEQRDVEGSGDQFWDYRLQNNMLTEGDNTVPVDNTPVPDPTPDDGGDDTPVPDPTPDDGGDETPIPDPTPDDGDIPVPPAPTPDEDDNGKNTRPAVTPQVPSYLSLPSALLSYNSRVNETFRNQTLAQDDKKLHMFFQYLNGEDKYHSSLGFMNYGYDYTQKEEGWLFGGKVLQLGNDTHALGLSLGLSSANLDVTPDAADGNSKTQYTTWGLSSLLSYQYVSGLTVDVASDVAIYDGNVSTDLRGSDVADISAKSFGGSVDVGYKIQAGNHVLTPLVGFGIQRLQVDDFTDVDNTKVHYDDITRPTARLGMRYRYDWDTANAGKWAVTANTLFIKDLSDDASMDIGDTYSDVSNSFRSGATGSSGMIDLGIISNPTPNVSLNTGVQYQHRIEDEGVDYWQAIAGVKVSF
;
A
#
# COMPACT_ATOMS: atom_id res chain seq x y z
N MET A 1 16.92 -31.07 1.00
CA MET A 1 16.06 -32.27 0.86
C MET A 1 16.10 -33.10 2.15
N LYS A 2 14.97 -33.27 2.88
CA LYS A 2 14.81 -34.32 3.92
C LYS A 2 13.33 -34.61 4.22
N TRP A 3 12.84 -35.72 3.65
CA TRP A 3 11.79 -36.64 4.15
C TRP A 3 10.61 -36.12 5.01
N LYS A 4 9.39 -36.20 4.44
CA LYS A 4 8.15 -36.43 5.21
C LYS A 4 7.93 -37.94 5.41
N PRO A 5 7.50 -38.40 6.59
CA PRO A 5 6.68 -39.60 6.74
C PRO A 5 5.19 -39.23 6.82
N LYS A 6 4.29 -40.14 6.42
CA LYS A 6 2.83 -39.99 6.53
C LYS A 6 2.23 -41.06 7.46
N LEU A 7 1.01 -40.75 7.91
CA LEU A 7 -0.09 -41.66 8.27
C LEU A 7 -0.15 -42.31 9.70
N LEU A 8 -1.25 -41.96 10.36
CA LEU A 8 -2.29 -42.86 10.88
C LEU A 8 -2.15 -43.51 12.27
N SER A 9 -2.95 -42.99 13.21
CA SER A 9 -3.66 -43.76 14.24
C SER A 9 -5.02 -43.10 14.51
N SER A 10 -6.12 -43.84 14.38
CA SER A 10 -7.51 -43.35 14.43
C SER A 10 -8.26 -43.90 15.67
N LEU A 11 -9.62 -43.78 15.69
CA LEU A 11 -10.58 -44.50 16.57
C LEU A 11 -10.68 -43.97 18.03
N ILE A 12 -11.84 -43.86 18.73
CA ILE A 12 -13.28 -44.14 18.49
C ILE A 12 -14.13 -43.14 19.33
N ALA A 13 -15.32 -42.70 18.89
CA ALA A 13 -16.48 -42.50 19.78
C ALA A 13 -17.84 -42.39 19.05
N LEU A 14 -18.72 -43.37 19.30
CA LEU A 14 -20.20 -43.38 19.27
C LEU A 14 -21.01 -42.77 18.09
N ALA A 15 -22.27 -43.22 18.02
CA ALA A 15 -23.31 -42.70 17.12
C ALA A 15 -24.57 -42.39 17.92
N LEU A 16 -25.35 -41.42 17.43
CA LEU A 16 -26.80 -41.31 17.58
C LEU A 16 -27.35 -40.75 16.25
N PHE A 17 -28.65 -40.95 16.01
CA PHE A 17 -29.37 -40.33 14.89
C PHE A 17 -30.11 -39.10 15.42
N ASP A 18 -30.23 -38.06 14.61
CA ASP A 18 -31.43 -37.21 14.57
C ASP A 18 -31.54 -36.55 13.18
N ALA A 19 -32.51 -35.66 12.98
CA ALA A 19 -32.81 -35.01 11.71
C ALA A 19 -32.52 -33.50 11.74
N ASP A 20 -32.09 -32.98 10.59
CA ASP A 20 -31.31 -31.74 10.48
C ASP A 20 -32.08 -30.65 9.70
N ALA A 21 -31.49 -29.46 9.49
CA ALA A 21 -31.93 -28.60 8.39
C ALA A 21 -30.86 -27.71 7.71
N GLY A 22 -31.26 -26.86 6.75
CA GLY A 22 -30.44 -25.79 6.14
C GLY A 22 -28.99 -26.17 5.80
N ILE A 23 -28.77 -27.10 4.85
CA ILE A 23 -27.44 -27.70 4.63
C ILE A 23 -26.54 -26.83 3.73
N MET A 24 -25.62 -26.08 4.32
CA MET A 24 -24.59 -25.27 3.64
C MET A 24 -23.32 -26.07 3.31
N ARG A 25 -22.54 -25.62 2.31
CA ARG A 25 -21.29 -26.27 1.88
C ARG A 25 -20.13 -26.06 2.85
N GLU A 26 -19.16 -26.98 2.87
CA GLU A 26 -18.05 -26.99 3.83
C GLU A 26 -17.01 -25.87 3.66
N ASP A 27 -17.01 -25.18 2.53
CA ASP A 27 -15.89 -24.37 2.06
C ASP A 27 -16.21 -22.88 1.88
N VAL A 28 -17.47 -22.45 2.01
CA VAL A 28 -17.88 -21.02 2.02
C VAL A 28 -18.27 -20.61 3.45
N SER A 29 -18.09 -19.34 3.81
CA SER A 29 -18.42 -18.84 5.15
C SER A 29 -19.92 -18.95 5.44
N VAL A 30 -20.29 -19.28 6.67
CA VAL A 30 -21.69 -19.19 7.14
C VAL A 30 -22.18 -17.75 7.12
N GLN A 31 -21.28 -16.76 7.25
CA GLN A 31 -21.65 -15.35 7.22
C GLN A 31 -22.12 -14.91 5.83
N ASP A 32 -21.41 -15.27 4.75
CA ASP A 32 -21.86 -15.03 3.37
C ASP A 32 -23.28 -15.59 3.11
N TYR A 33 -23.58 -16.79 3.62
CA TYR A 33 -24.91 -17.40 3.52
C TYR A 33 -26.00 -16.63 4.28
N ARG A 34 -25.65 -15.88 5.34
CA ARG A 34 -26.59 -15.06 6.12
C ARG A 34 -26.74 -13.66 5.55
N ASP A 35 -25.64 -13.06 5.12
CA ASP A 35 -25.62 -11.74 4.48
C ASP A 35 -26.47 -11.76 3.19
N PHE A 36 -26.30 -12.80 2.35
CA PHE A 36 -27.19 -13.09 1.22
C PHE A 36 -28.67 -13.27 1.65
N ALA A 37 -28.95 -13.82 2.83
CA ALA A 37 -30.31 -14.09 3.30
C ALA A 37 -31.02 -12.87 3.89
N GLU A 38 -30.24 -11.88 4.33
CA GLU A 38 -30.70 -10.69 5.03
C GLU A 38 -30.53 -9.41 4.16
N ASN A 39 -29.91 -9.53 2.97
CA ASN A 39 -29.52 -8.44 2.06
C ASN A 39 -28.56 -7.44 2.73
N LEU A 40 -27.42 -7.98 3.18
CA LEU A 40 -26.39 -7.29 3.95
C LEU A 40 -25.00 -7.61 3.39
N GLY A 41 -23.95 -6.94 3.87
CA GLY A 41 -22.62 -6.97 3.25
C GLY A 41 -22.68 -6.60 1.76
N LYS A 42 -21.78 -7.19 0.96
CA LYS A 42 -21.80 -7.12 -0.52
C LYS A 42 -23.01 -7.79 -1.22
N TYR A 43 -24.09 -8.08 -0.50
CA TYR A 43 -25.30 -8.74 -1.01
C TYR A 43 -26.55 -7.85 -0.87
N GLU A 44 -26.37 -6.53 -0.98
CA GLU A 44 -27.47 -5.57 -1.12
C GLU A 44 -28.35 -5.90 -2.36
N ALA A 45 -29.62 -5.53 -2.32
CA ALA A 45 -30.58 -5.92 -3.35
C ALA A 45 -30.32 -5.18 -4.68
N GLY A 46 -30.20 -5.93 -5.77
CA GLY A 46 -29.88 -5.41 -7.11
C GLY A 46 -28.45 -5.68 -7.57
N GLU A 47 -27.48 -5.86 -6.66
CA GLU A 47 -26.05 -6.00 -7.00
C GLU A 47 -25.75 -7.21 -7.90
N GLU A 48 -24.89 -7.02 -8.91
CA GLU A 48 -24.57 -8.02 -9.94
C GLU A 48 -23.09 -8.45 -9.91
N ASN A 49 -22.81 -9.65 -10.42
CA ASN A 49 -21.45 -10.19 -10.63
C ASN A 49 -20.64 -10.38 -9.33
N ILE A 50 -21.33 -10.57 -8.20
CA ILE A 50 -20.72 -10.72 -6.88
C ILE A 50 -19.89 -12.01 -6.82
N GLU A 51 -18.58 -11.90 -6.58
CA GLU A 51 -17.72 -13.06 -6.35
C GLU A 51 -17.83 -13.57 -4.90
N VAL A 52 -18.12 -14.87 -4.77
CA VAL A 52 -18.15 -15.58 -3.48
C VAL A 52 -16.83 -16.32 -3.31
N PHE A 53 -16.13 -16.09 -2.22
CA PHE A 53 -14.86 -16.76 -1.91
C PHE A 53 -15.08 -17.98 -1.02
N LYS A 54 -14.15 -18.94 -1.09
CA LYS A 54 -14.01 -19.96 -0.06
C LYS A 54 -13.25 -19.42 1.15
N MET A 55 -13.36 -20.13 2.26
CA MET A 55 -12.54 -19.95 3.47
C MET A 55 -11.04 -20.25 3.26
N ASP A 56 -10.62 -20.69 2.06
CA ASP A 56 -9.20 -20.79 1.65
C ASP A 56 -8.75 -19.65 0.71
N GLY A 57 -9.59 -18.64 0.51
CA GLY A 57 -9.34 -17.50 -0.38
C GLY A 57 -9.59 -17.76 -1.86
N THR A 58 -9.87 -19.01 -2.28
CA THR A 58 -10.10 -19.32 -3.71
C THR A 58 -11.58 -19.21 -4.10
N SER A 59 -11.88 -18.66 -5.27
CA SER A 59 -13.24 -18.47 -5.78
C SER A 59 -14.15 -19.70 -5.64
N ALA A 60 -15.30 -19.53 -5.00
CA ALA A 60 -16.38 -20.51 -4.96
C ALA A 60 -17.34 -20.39 -6.17
N GLY A 61 -17.20 -19.32 -6.95
CA GLY A 61 -17.98 -18.94 -8.13
C GLY A 61 -18.59 -17.54 -8.02
N VAL A 62 -19.03 -17.00 -9.15
CA VAL A 62 -19.61 -15.65 -9.28
C VAL A 62 -21.13 -15.71 -9.44
N LEU A 63 -21.85 -14.82 -8.75
CA LEU A 63 -23.29 -14.62 -8.90
C LEU A 63 -23.58 -13.72 -10.12
N ASN A 64 -23.69 -14.35 -11.30
CA ASN A 64 -23.95 -13.66 -12.57
C ASN A 64 -25.46 -13.34 -12.75
N PHE A 65 -26.05 -12.68 -11.76
CA PHE A 65 -27.44 -12.22 -11.72
C PHE A 65 -27.58 -11.10 -10.67
N PRO A 66 -28.59 -10.21 -10.77
CA PRO A 66 -28.82 -9.19 -9.75
C PRO A 66 -29.32 -9.84 -8.47
N MET A 67 -28.82 -9.39 -7.33
CA MET A 67 -29.14 -9.94 -6.02
C MET A 67 -30.65 -9.77 -5.69
N PRO A 68 -31.41 -10.84 -5.34
CA PRO A 68 -32.84 -10.71 -5.06
C PRO A 68 -33.12 -9.86 -3.81
N ASP A 69 -34.20 -9.07 -3.85
CA ASP A 69 -34.75 -8.46 -2.64
C ASP A 69 -35.58 -9.47 -1.83
N PHE A 70 -35.08 -9.80 -0.64
CA PHE A 70 -35.77 -10.68 0.32
C PHE A 70 -36.57 -9.92 1.40
N GLY A 71 -36.72 -8.60 1.31
CA GLY A 71 -37.54 -7.79 2.21
C GLY A 71 -39.03 -8.19 2.21
N ALA A 72 -39.54 -8.70 1.08
CA ALA A 72 -40.88 -9.27 0.94
C ALA A 72 -41.08 -10.58 1.73
N VAL A 73 -40.01 -11.19 2.24
CA VAL A 73 -40.06 -12.40 3.09
C VAL A 73 -40.16 -11.98 4.55
N SER A 74 -41.05 -12.62 5.32
CA SER A 74 -41.16 -12.32 6.75
C SER A 74 -39.83 -12.56 7.47
N SER A 75 -39.58 -11.85 8.57
CA SER A 75 -38.34 -11.98 9.35
C SER A 75 -38.09 -13.44 9.78
N LEU A 76 -39.17 -14.18 10.06
CA LEU A 76 -39.15 -15.61 10.38
C LEU A 76 -38.89 -16.53 9.16
N GLY A 77 -38.76 -16.05 7.93
CA GLY A 77 -38.38 -16.85 6.75
C GLY A 77 -39.38 -17.90 6.27
N ILE A 78 -40.61 -17.91 6.81
CA ILE A 78 -41.65 -18.95 6.57
C ILE A 78 -42.85 -18.46 5.75
N ALA A 79 -42.88 -17.20 5.34
CA ALA A 79 -43.96 -16.63 4.52
C ALA A 79 -43.45 -15.46 3.66
N THR A 80 -44.17 -15.15 2.58
CA THR A 80 -43.77 -14.10 1.63
C THR A 80 -44.97 -13.28 1.17
N LEU A 81 -44.80 -11.96 1.10
CA LEU A 81 -45.81 -10.97 0.68
C LEU A 81 -45.97 -10.99 -0.84
N ILE A 82 -47.20 -11.24 -1.34
CA ILE A 82 -47.49 -11.32 -2.79
C ILE A 82 -48.63 -10.41 -3.26
N SER A 83 -49.25 -9.69 -2.33
CA SER A 83 -50.22 -8.60 -2.52
C SER A 83 -50.27 -7.83 -1.20
N PRO A 84 -50.57 -6.51 -1.15
CA PRO A 84 -50.37 -5.70 0.06
C PRO A 84 -50.99 -6.25 1.35
N SER A 85 -52.16 -6.92 1.26
CA SER A 85 -52.85 -7.53 2.41
C SER A 85 -52.66 -9.05 2.53
N TYR A 86 -51.83 -9.69 1.69
CA TYR A 86 -51.78 -11.15 1.54
C TYR A 86 -50.36 -11.72 1.46
N ILE A 87 -50.12 -12.74 2.27
CA ILE A 87 -48.91 -13.57 2.25
C ILE A 87 -49.21 -14.97 1.70
N VAL A 88 -48.17 -15.68 1.27
CA VAL A 88 -48.21 -17.11 0.93
C VAL A 88 -47.26 -17.92 1.80
N SER A 89 -47.70 -19.15 2.13
CA SER A 89 -46.95 -20.14 2.92
C SER A 89 -47.70 -21.49 2.81
N VAL A 90 -47.33 -22.48 3.62
CA VAL A 90 -47.88 -23.84 3.58
C VAL A 90 -48.88 -24.10 4.70
N ALA A 91 -49.93 -24.87 4.41
CA ALA A 91 -51.09 -25.04 5.29
C ALA A 91 -50.74 -25.74 6.62
N HIS A 92 -49.73 -26.61 6.63
CA HIS A 92 -49.28 -27.26 7.86
C HIS A 92 -48.58 -26.32 8.86
N ASN A 93 -48.20 -25.10 8.47
CA ASN A 93 -47.69 -24.06 9.37
C ASN A 93 -48.81 -23.42 10.21
N GLY A 94 -49.54 -24.24 10.97
CA GLY A 94 -50.70 -23.81 11.76
C GLY A 94 -50.39 -22.94 12.99
N GLY A 95 -49.11 -22.81 13.38
CA GLY A 95 -48.70 -22.18 14.64
C GLY A 95 -48.57 -20.65 14.62
N TYR A 96 -48.11 -20.04 13.53
CA TYR A 96 -47.82 -18.60 13.49
C TYR A 96 -49.10 -17.76 13.30
N THR A 97 -49.36 -16.79 14.17
CA THR A 97 -50.57 -15.93 14.14
C THR A 97 -50.28 -14.49 13.71
N SER A 98 -49.01 -14.14 13.55
CA SER A 98 -48.55 -12.85 13.05
C SER A 98 -47.25 -13.00 12.26
N VAL A 99 -46.92 -11.98 11.47
CA VAL A 99 -45.63 -11.82 10.78
C VAL A 99 -45.13 -10.39 10.93
N ASP A 100 -43.81 -10.24 10.94
CA ASP A 100 -43.10 -8.98 10.76
C ASP A 100 -42.15 -9.11 9.55
N PHE A 101 -41.70 -7.97 9.02
CA PHE A 101 -40.78 -7.88 7.88
C PHE A 101 -39.54 -7.07 8.27
N GLY A 102 -38.54 -7.03 7.39
CA GLY A 102 -37.33 -6.23 7.61
C GLY A 102 -36.41 -6.78 8.69
N ASN A 103 -36.11 -8.08 8.67
CA ASN A 103 -35.08 -8.73 9.50
C ASN A 103 -35.14 -8.39 11.01
N HIS A 104 -36.34 -8.32 11.58
CA HIS A 104 -36.57 -7.90 12.97
C HIS A 104 -36.09 -6.47 13.34
N ALA A 105 -36.06 -5.53 12.37
CA ALA A 105 -35.72 -4.11 12.57
C ALA A 105 -36.37 -3.44 13.79
N LYS A 106 -35.65 -2.46 14.35
CA LYS A 106 -35.92 -1.81 15.64
C LYS A 106 -37.34 -1.25 15.77
N TYR A 107 -37.84 -0.55 14.75
CA TYR A 107 -39.18 0.07 14.76
C TYR A 107 -40.17 -0.58 13.75
N ARG A 108 -39.98 -1.85 13.42
CA ARG A 108 -40.83 -2.62 12.48
C ARG A 108 -42.30 -2.75 12.90
N THR A 109 -43.16 -3.00 11.93
CA THR A 109 -44.58 -3.31 12.16
C THR A 109 -44.85 -4.81 12.29
N THR A 110 -45.82 -5.20 13.11
CA THR A 110 -46.28 -6.59 13.27
C THR A 110 -47.71 -6.76 12.77
N TYR A 111 -47.89 -7.61 11.76
CA TYR A 111 -49.13 -7.88 11.06
C TYR A 111 -49.79 -9.17 11.59
N LYS A 112 -51.07 -9.12 11.94
CA LYS A 112 -51.85 -10.26 12.43
C LYS A 112 -52.56 -10.95 11.27
N LEU A 113 -52.56 -12.29 11.27
CA LEU A 113 -53.35 -13.09 10.34
C LEU A 113 -54.82 -13.08 10.78
N ILE A 114 -55.71 -12.57 9.93
CA ILE A 114 -57.16 -12.59 10.18
C ILE A 114 -57.80 -13.88 9.64
N SER A 115 -57.40 -14.31 8.45
CA SER A 115 -57.71 -15.64 7.90
C SER A 115 -56.42 -16.30 7.41
N ARG A 116 -56.41 -17.64 7.38
CA ARG A 116 -55.35 -18.41 6.69
C ARG A 116 -55.65 -18.65 5.21
N ASN A 117 -56.92 -18.70 4.82
CA ASN A 117 -57.37 -19.14 3.48
C ASN A 117 -56.64 -20.43 3.02
N ILE A 118 -56.95 -21.54 3.67
CA ILE A 118 -56.34 -22.85 3.41
C ILE A 118 -56.90 -23.42 2.10
N HIS A 119 -56.02 -23.92 1.22
CA HIS A 119 -56.44 -24.52 -0.05
C HIS A 119 -57.32 -25.77 0.19
N PRO A 120 -58.52 -25.90 -0.40
CA PRO A 120 -59.48 -26.97 -0.06
C PRO A 120 -58.95 -28.41 -0.17
N ALA A 121 -58.03 -28.68 -1.11
CA ALA A 121 -57.38 -29.98 -1.22
C ALA A 121 -56.33 -30.31 -0.12
N TYR A 122 -56.17 -29.46 0.91
CA TYR A 122 -55.34 -29.75 2.07
C TYR A 122 -55.92 -30.85 2.96
N GLU A 123 -57.25 -30.94 3.10
CA GLU A 123 -57.89 -31.98 3.93
C GLU A 123 -57.57 -33.41 3.47
N THR A 124 -57.24 -33.57 2.18
CA THR A 124 -56.82 -34.84 1.57
C THR A 124 -55.31 -34.91 1.32
N TRP A 125 -54.54 -33.95 1.84
CA TRP A 125 -53.10 -33.74 1.61
C TRP A 125 -52.69 -33.62 0.13
N GLY A 126 -53.63 -33.26 -0.74
CA GLY A 126 -53.38 -33.03 -2.18
C GLY A 126 -52.70 -31.69 -2.49
N LYS A 127 -52.87 -30.68 -1.62
CA LYS A 127 -52.21 -29.37 -1.69
C LYS A 127 -51.96 -28.80 -0.30
N ASP A 128 -50.71 -28.72 0.11
CA ASP A 128 -50.28 -28.13 1.37
C ASP A 128 -49.94 -26.64 1.17
N PHE A 129 -50.97 -25.79 1.09
CA PHE A 129 -50.84 -24.39 0.69
C PHE A 129 -51.93 -23.51 1.31
N HIS A 130 -51.58 -22.29 1.71
CA HIS A 130 -52.54 -21.29 2.19
C HIS A 130 -52.17 -19.86 1.76
N VAL A 131 -53.15 -18.95 1.76
CA VAL A 131 -52.97 -17.53 1.37
C VAL A 131 -53.48 -16.59 2.49
N PRO A 132 -52.76 -16.48 3.63
CA PRO A 132 -53.28 -15.72 4.76
C PRO A 132 -53.48 -14.24 4.45
N ARG A 133 -54.65 -13.73 4.85
CA ARG A 133 -54.98 -12.30 4.82
C ARG A 133 -54.52 -11.65 6.13
N LEU A 134 -53.94 -10.46 6.03
CA LEU A 134 -53.44 -9.66 7.14
C LEU A 134 -54.48 -8.61 7.59
N ASN A 135 -54.33 -8.07 8.79
CA ASN A 135 -55.25 -7.06 9.35
C ASN A 135 -54.99 -5.62 8.86
N LYS A 136 -53.88 -5.39 8.15
CA LYS A 136 -53.44 -4.12 7.56
C LYS A 136 -52.64 -4.43 6.29
N VAL A 137 -52.56 -3.47 5.36
CA VAL A 137 -51.61 -3.54 4.23
C VAL A 137 -50.17 -3.44 4.74
N VAL A 138 -49.24 -4.18 4.14
CA VAL A 138 -47.82 -4.11 4.54
C VAL A 138 -47.15 -2.87 3.96
N THR A 139 -46.57 -2.05 4.83
CA THR A 139 -45.78 -0.86 4.47
C THR A 139 -44.29 -1.16 4.36
N ASP A 140 -43.77 -2.04 5.23
CA ASP A 140 -42.34 -2.28 5.45
C ASP A 140 -41.61 -2.95 4.27
N ALA A 141 -42.35 -3.46 3.27
CA ALA A 141 -41.81 -4.11 2.07
C ALA A 141 -42.79 -4.01 0.88
N ALA A 142 -42.27 -4.10 -0.35
CA ALA A 142 -43.07 -4.29 -1.55
C ALA A 142 -43.48 -5.77 -1.71
N PRO A 143 -44.68 -6.09 -2.27
CA PRO A 143 -45.04 -7.46 -2.62
C PRO A 143 -44.18 -8.01 -3.77
N VAL A 144 -43.76 -9.28 -3.70
CA VAL A 144 -42.96 -9.90 -4.77
C VAL A 144 -43.84 -10.30 -5.97
N PRO A 145 -43.43 -10.02 -7.22
CA PRO A 145 -44.10 -10.52 -8.42
C PRO A 145 -44.19 -12.05 -8.45
N MET A 146 -45.31 -12.58 -8.95
CA MET A 146 -45.54 -14.01 -9.12
C MET A 146 -45.34 -14.44 -10.58
N VAL A 147 -44.98 -15.71 -10.83
CA VAL A 147 -44.84 -16.27 -12.18
C VAL A 147 -45.77 -17.48 -12.40
N ASP A 148 -46.27 -17.66 -13.63
CA ASP A 148 -46.89 -18.93 -14.01
C ASP A 148 -45.81 -20.02 -14.08
N THR A 149 -45.91 -20.99 -13.19
CA THR A 149 -45.02 -22.16 -13.17
C THR A 149 -44.99 -22.95 -14.48
N GLN A 150 -46.05 -22.89 -15.31
CA GLN A 150 -46.04 -23.50 -16.66
C GLN A 150 -45.22 -22.67 -17.65
N GLN A 151 -45.27 -21.34 -17.58
CA GLN A 151 -44.37 -20.45 -18.34
C GLN A 151 -42.91 -20.77 -18.01
N VAL A 152 -42.57 -20.97 -16.72
CA VAL A 152 -41.22 -21.37 -16.29
C VAL A 152 -40.82 -22.74 -16.86
N ARG A 153 -41.68 -23.75 -16.72
CA ARG A 153 -41.46 -25.12 -17.23
C ARG A 153 -41.24 -25.18 -18.74
N ASN A 154 -41.90 -24.30 -19.50
CA ASN A 154 -41.85 -24.28 -20.96
C ASN A 154 -40.69 -23.43 -21.53
N ASN A 155 -40.04 -22.58 -20.72
CA ASN A 155 -39.01 -21.64 -21.18
C ASN A 155 -37.73 -21.71 -20.31
N PRO A 156 -37.05 -22.87 -20.18
CA PRO A 156 -35.90 -23.02 -19.29
C PRO A 156 -34.72 -22.09 -19.62
N GLU A 157 -34.59 -21.64 -20.88
CA GLU A 157 -33.56 -20.67 -21.30
C GLU A 157 -33.86 -19.23 -20.85
N ARG A 158 -35.11 -18.92 -20.48
CA ARG A 158 -35.51 -17.62 -19.88
C ARG A 158 -35.36 -17.63 -18.35
N TYR A 159 -35.47 -18.80 -17.72
CA TYR A 159 -35.52 -18.98 -16.28
C TYR A 159 -34.35 -19.85 -15.79
N VAL A 160 -33.15 -19.27 -15.84
CA VAL A 160 -31.87 -19.96 -15.58
C VAL A 160 -31.49 -19.96 -14.10
N TYR A 161 -31.69 -18.83 -13.40
CA TYR A 161 -31.23 -18.60 -12.03
C TYR A 161 -32.38 -18.75 -11.03
N TYR A 162 -32.11 -19.45 -9.93
CA TYR A 162 -33.07 -19.72 -8.86
C TYR A 162 -32.40 -19.47 -7.51
N ALA A 163 -33.09 -18.73 -6.63
CA ALA A 163 -32.63 -18.36 -5.31
C ALA A 163 -33.68 -18.73 -4.24
N ARG A 164 -33.25 -19.05 -3.01
CA ARG A 164 -34.15 -19.29 -1.87
C ARG A 164 -33.61 -18.68 -0.59
N VAL A 165 -34.52 -18.32 0.29
CA VAL A 165 -34.24 -17.84 1.64
C VAL A 165 -35.22 -18.50 2.61
N GLY A 166 -34.78 -18.78 3.84
CA GLY A 166 -35.58 -19.49 4.84
C GLY A 166 -34.80 -19.74 6.13
N SER A 167 -35.49 -20.09 7.21
CA SER A 167 -34.94 -20.20 8.56
C SER A 167 -35.15 -21.59 9.20
N GLY A 168 -34.94 -22.66 8.43
CA GLY A 168 -34.79 -23.99 9.02
C GLY A 168 -33.73 -24.05 10.13
N THR A 169 -33.70 -25.16 10.88
CA THR A 169 -32.48 -25.54 11.64
C THR A 169 -31.27 -25.41 10.70
N GLN A 170 -30.10 -24.96 11.16
CA GLN A 170 -29.00 -24.59 10.24
C GLN A 170 -27.80 -25.52 10.42
N TYR A 171 -27.23 -26.02 9.32
CA TYR A 171 -26.11 -26.98 9.34
C TYR A 171 -25.07 -26.65 8.27
N GLN A 172 -23.80 -26.89 8.55
CA GLN A 172 -22.74 -26.87 7.53
C GLN A 172 -22.17 -28.28 7.32
N VAL A 173 -21.80 -28.64 6.09
CA VAL A 173 -21.08 -29.90 5.84
C VAL A 173 -19.67 -29.84 6.45
N ASP A 174 -19.27 -30.87 7.18
CA ASP A 174 -17.90 -31.03 7.67
C ASP A 174 -16.94 -31.39 6.52
N PRO A 175 -15.83 -30.66 6.34
CA PRO A 175 -14.95 -30.81 5.16
C PRO A 175 -14.27 -32.18 5.05
N VAL A 176 -14.14 -32.94 6.15
CA VAL A 176 -13.39 -34.21 6.20
C VAL A 176 -14.31 -35.43 6.05
N THR A 177 -15.42 -35.43 6.78
CA THR A 177 -16.38 -36.55 6.88
C THR A 177 -17.55 -36.42 5.90
N LYS A 178 -17.76 -35.24 5.31
CA LYS A 178 -18.87 -34.89 4.42
C LYS A 178 -20.26 -35.14 5.04
N LYS A 179 -20.36 -35.00 6.36
CA LYS A 179 -21.61 -35.06 7.14
C LYS A 179 -22.05 -33.65 7.55
N PRO A 180 -23.35 -33.39 7.72
CA PRO A 180 -23.82 -32.12 8.24
C PRO A 180 -23.47 -31.98 9.73
N VAL A 181 -23.15 -30.75 10.16
CA VAL A 181 -22.83 -30.33 11.53
C VAL A 181 -23.85 -29.28 11.95
N TYR A 182 -24.54 -29.52 13.07
CA TYR A 182 -25.55 -28.61 13.62
C TYR A 182 -24.92 -27.28 14.04
N LEU A 183 -25.57 -26.17 13.67
CA LEU A 183 -25.22 -24.81 14.08
C LEU A 183 -26.29 -24.21 15.01
N THR A 184 -27.56 -24.21 14.59
CA THR A 184 -28.66 -23.65 15.40
C THR A 184 -30.03 -24.24 15.07
N GLY A 185 -31.01 -24.02 15.96
CA GLY A 185 -32.42 -24.40 15.81
C GLY A 185 -33.13 -23.65 14.69
N ALA A 186 -34.30 -24.14 14.26
CA ALA A 186 -35.16 -23.40 13.36
C ALA A 186 -35.59 -22.04 13.94
N TYR A 187 -35.88 -21.09 13.05
CA TYR A 187 -36.38 -19.75 13.31
C TYR A 187 -35.44 -18.80 14.09
N ASN A 188 -34.13 -19.11 14.14
CA ASN A 188 -33.13 -18.23 14.79
C ASN A 188 -32.48 -17.22 13.83
N TRP A 189 -32.23 -17.60 12.58
CA TRP A 189 -31.76 -16.70 11.51
C TRP A 189 -32.01 -17.32 10.12
N LYS A 190 -31.98 -16.48 9.07
CA LYS A 190 -32.22 -16.88 7.68
C LYS A 190 -30.93 -17.32 6.99
N SER A 191 -31.01 -18.29 6.08
CA SER A 191 -29.89 -18.71 5.23
C SER A 191 -30.24 -18.66 3.75
N GLY A 192 -29.26 -18.31 2.92
CA GLY A 192 -29.36 -18.20 1.48
C GLY A 192 -29.37 -19.55 0.77
N GLY A 193 -29.53 -19.50 -0.54
CA GLY A 193 -29.45 -20.70 -1.37
C GLY A 193 -29.59 -20.39 -2.84
N THR A 194 -28.69 -20.94 -3.65
CA THR A 194 -28.66 -20.81 -5.12
C THR A 194 -28.63 -22.19 -5.76
N MET A 195 -29.40 -22.39 -6.82
CA MET A 195 -29.44 -23.65 -7.56
C MET A 195 -29.66 -23.40 -9.07
N VAL A 196 -29.24 -24.36 -9.89
CA VAL A 196 -29.39 -24.32 -11.35
C VAL A 196 -29.95 -25.65 -11.86
N ASN A 197 -30.60 -25.64 -13.02
CA ASN A 197 -31.17 -26.82 -13.68
C ASN A 197 -32.07 -27.70 -12.76
N PRO A 198 -33.08 -27.13 -12.09
CA PRO A 198 -34.00 -27.90 -11.25
C PRO A 198 -34.84 -28.89 -12.09
N THR A 199 -35.31 -29.96 -11.45
CA THR A 199 -36.20 -30.94 -12.09
C THR A 199 -37.66 -30.59 -11.83
N PHE A 200 -38.44 -30.48 -12.90
CA PHE A 200 -39.87 -30.21 -12.86
C PHE A 200 -40.69 -31.51 -12.76
N GLU A 201 -41.56 -31.62 -11.74
CA GLU A 201 -42.49 -32.73 -11.54
C GLU A 201 -43.95 -32.24 -11.59
N PRO A 202 -44.97 -33.09 -11.75
CA PRO A 202 -46.36 -32.65 -11.70
C PRO A 202 -46.67 -31.93 -10.37
N SER A 203 -47.09 -30.66 -10.45
CA SER A 203 -47.43 -29.77 -9.34
C SER A 203 -46.31 -29.30 -8.38
N ARG A 204 -45.03 -29.63 -8.66
CA ARG A 204 -43.88 -29.17 -7.87
C ARG A 204 -42.56 -29.10 -8.66
N LEU A 205 -41.61 -28.35 -8.13
CA LEU A 205 -40.20 -28.31 -8.54
C LEU A 205 -39.35 -29.08 -7.51
N ARG A 206 -38.23 -29.68 -7.93
CA ARG A 206 -37.22 -30.24 -7.01
C ARG A 206 -35.78 -30.02 -7.48
N TRP A 207 -34.85 -29.90 -6.54
CA TRP A 207 -33.40 -29.82 -6.81
C TRP A 207 -32.61 -30.72 -5.86
N VAL A 208 -31.32 -30.92 -6.13
CA VAL A 208 -30.40 -31.70 -5.29
C VAL A 208 -29.32 -30.76 -4.76
N ASN A 209 -28.96 -30.88 -3.49
CA ASN A 209 -27.81 -30.18 -2.94
C ASN A 209 -26.50 -30.83 -3.39
N TYR A 210 -25.80 -30.18 -4.32
CA TYR A 210 -24.51 -30.62 -4.86
C TYR A 210 -23.36 -29.94 -4.13
N GLY A 211 -22.28 -30.71 -3.92
CA GLY A 211 -21.08 -30.25 -3.22
C GLY A 211 -19.81 -30.39 -4.05
N PRO A 212 -18.73 -29.65 -3.72
CA PRO A 212 -17.45 -29.80 -4.40
C PRO A 212 -16.94 -31.25 -4.38
N PRO A 213 -16.37 -31.78 -5.48
CA PRO A 213 -16.03 -31.11 -6.74
C PRO A 213 -17.10 -31.29 -7.85
N ASP A 214 -18.38 -31.47 -7.53
CA ASP A 214 -19.43 -31.58 -8.56
C ASP A 214 -19.61 -30.24 -9.30
N SER A 215 -19.51 -30.25 -10.62
CA SER A 215 -19.58 -29.03 -11.45
C SER A 215 -20.97 -28.38 -11.52
N ARG A 216 -21.96 -28.93 -10.80
CA ARG A 216 -23.29 -28.33 -10.60
C ARG A 216 -23.42 -27.60 -9.26
N ALA A 217 -22.47 -27.78 -8.34
CA ALA A 217 -22.43 -27.01 -7.10
C ALA A 217 -22.37 -25.50 -7.43
N GLN A 218 -23.19 -24.72 -6.76
CA GLN A 218 -23.28 -23.27 -6.88
C GLN A 218 -22.60 -22.60 -5.67
N PRO A 219 -22.25 -21.31 -5.74
CA PRO A 219 -21.67 -20.57 -4.62
C PRO A 219 -22.42 -20.81 -3.30
N PHE A 220 -23.74 -20.66 -3.31
CA PHE A 220 -24.61 -20.97 -2.17
C PHE A 220 -25.46 -22.22 -2.38
N SER A 221 -24.91 -23.35 -2.84
CA SER A 221 -25.69 -24.60 -2.86
C SER A 221 -26.22 -24.94 -1.46
N SER A 222 -27.54 -25.21 -1.36
CA SER A 222 -28.19 -25.56 -0.10
C SER A 222 -29.43 -26.46 -0.30
N ALA A 223 -29.90 -27.06 0.80
CA ALA A 223 -31.13 -27.85 0.88
C ALA A 223 -32.11 -27.27 1.91
N ILE A 224 -33.41 -27.25 1.57
CA ILE A 224 -34.49 -27.08 2.56
C ILE A 224 -34.65 -28.31 3.42
N GLN A 225 -35.08 -28.12 4.66
CA GLN A 225 -35.36 -29.19 5.63
C GLN A 225 -36.32 -28.68 6.74
N ALA A 226 -36.29 -29.26 7.95
CA ALA A 226 -37.20 -28.92 9.05
C ALA A 226 -37.11 -27.44 9.47
N GLY A 227 -38.25 -26.73 9.37
CA GLY A 227 -38.38 -25.29 9.65
C GLY A 227 -38.29 -24.39 8.40
N ASP A 228 -37.78 -24.89 7.27
CA ASP A 228 -37.91 -24.21 5.97
C ASP A 228 -39.31 -24.37 5.36
N SER A 229 -40.25 -25.03 6.06
CA SER A 229 -41.66 -25.11 5.67
C SER A 229 -42.24 -23.71 5.44
N GLY A 230 -42.79 -23.47 4.26
CA GLY A 230 -43.33 -22.16 3.85
C GLY A 230 -42.32 -21.20 3.23
N SER A 231 -41.02 -21.51 3.26
CA SER A 231 -39.99 -20.63 2.71
C SER A 231 -40.10 -20.51 1.17
N PRO A 232 -39.88 -19.32 0.59
CA PRO A 232 -40.03 -19.09 -0.84
C PRO A 232 -38.89 -19.68 -1.69
N LEU A 233 -39.22 -20.01 -2.93
CA LEU A 233 -38.27 -20.14 -4.04
C LEU A 233 -38.53 -19.01 -5.04
N TYR A 234 -37.48 -18.25 -5.33
CA TYR A 234 -37.43 -17.20 -6.34
C TYR A 234 -36.81 -17.74 -7.63
N VAL A 235 -37.23 -17.19 -8.77
CA VAL A 235 -36.66 -17.44 -10.10
C VAL A 235 -36.48 -16.13 -10.85
N TYR A 236 -35.35 -15.96 -11.54
CA TYR A 236 -35.05 -14.74 -12.28
C TYR A 236 -35.60 -14.81 -13.71
N ASP A 237 -36.31 -13.77 -14.13
CA ASP A 237 -36.81 -13.64 -15.49
C ASP A 237 -35.78 -12.92 -16.37
N ASN A 238 -35.02 -13.66 -17.18
CA ASN A 238 -33.95 -13.04 -17.98
C ASN A 238 -34.46 -12.11 -19.10
N LEU A 239 -35.75 -12.11 -19.40
CA LEU A 239 -36.39 -11.22 -20.39
C LEU A 239 -36.95 -9.95 -19.73
N GLU A 240 -37.71 -10.11 -18.64
CA GLU A 240 -38.36 -8.99 -17.91
C GLU A 240 -37.45 -8.36 -16.85
N LYS A 241 -36.26 -8.95 -16.61
CA LYS A 241 -35.17 -8.48 -15.72
C LYS A 241 -35.50 -8.40 -14.23
N GLU A 242 -36.59 -9.04 -13.82
CA GLU A 242 -37.09 -9.05 -12.45
C GLU A 242 -37.07 -10.45 -11.81
N TRP A 243 -37.05 -10.49 -10.47
CA TRP A 243 -37.19 -11.72 -9.69
C TRP A 243 -38.66 -12.01 -9.37
N LYS A 244 -39.07 -13.27 -9.55
CA LYS A 244 -40.45 -13.71 -9.30
C LYS A 244 -40.50 -14.88 -8.33
N ILE A 245 -41.50 -14.93 -7.46
CA ILE A 245 -41.73 -16.14 -6.64
C ILE A 245 -42.31 -17.26 -7.51
N TYR A 246 -41.62 -18.40 -7.54
CA TYR A 246 -42.06 -19.63 -8.20
C TYR A 246 -43.07 -20.40 -7.34
N GLY A 247 -42.88 -20.37 -6.03
CA GLY A 247 -43.60 -21.23 -5.10
C GLY A 247 -43.05 -21.22 -3.68
N VAL A 248 -43.63 -22.06 -2.83
CA VAL A 248 -43.24 -22.22 -1.41
C VAL A 248 -42.83 -23.66 -1.10
N SER A 249 -41.88 -23.81 -0.19
CA SER A 249 -41.30 -25.07 0.26
C SER A 249 -42.28 -25.85 1.15
N PRO A 250 -42.63 -27.12 0.87
CA PRO A 250 -43.56 -27.91 1.67
C PRO A 250 -42.86 -28.55 2.87
N TRP A 251 -42.69 -29.87 2.88
CA TRP A 251 -41.90 -30.58 3.88
C TRP A 251 -40.43 -30.73 3.43
N GLY A 252 -39.52 -30.84 4.41
CA GLY A 252 -38.11 -31.19 4.18
C GLY A 252 -37.97 -32.48 3.37
N GLY A 253 -37.02 -32.52 2.44
CA GLY A 253 -36.99 -33.53 1.39
C GLY A 253 -36.33 -34.87 1.75
N THR A 254 -35.61 -35.47 0.81
CA THR A 254 -35.24 -36.91 0.88
C THR A 254 -33.90 -37.22 0.24
N GLY A 255 -32.90 -37.68 1.01
CA GLY A 255 -31.61 -38.08 0.43
C GLY A 255 -30.63 -38.67 1.45
N LYS A 256 -29.34 -38.55 1.16
CA LYS A 256 -28.27 -38.79 2.15
C LYS A 256 -28.14 -37.55 3.05
N THR A 257 -27.47 -37.71 4.20
CA THR A 257 -27.12 -36.60 5.08
C THR A 257 -26.00 -35.77 4.46
N GLY A 258 -26.17 -34.44 4.37
CA GLY A 258 -25.22 -33.55 3.69
C GLY A 258 -25.58 -33.38 2.20
N TYR A 259 -24.69 -33.84 1.31
CA TYR A 259 -24.92 -33.82 -0.14
C TYR A 259 -25.75 -34.99 -0.65
N ASP A 260 -26.20 -34.90 -1.91
CA ASP A 260 -27.27 -35.73 -2.49
C ASP A 260 -28.62 -35.60 -1.76
N TYR A 261 -28.80 -34.57 -0.93
CA TYR A 261 -30.10 -34.26 -0.33
C TYR A 261 -31.02 -33.63 -1.37
N LEU A 262 -32.19 -34.23 -1.61
CA LEU A 262 -33.21 -33.72 -2.53
C LEU A 262 -34.16 -32.77 -1.80
N SER A 263 -34.46 -31.62 -2.40
CA SER A 263 -35.33 -30.56 -1.87
C SER A 263 -36.49 -30.25 -2.83
N TYR A 264 -37.59 -29.68 -2.33
CA TYR A 264 -38.85 -29.50 -3.06
C TYR A 264 -39.46 -28.11 -2.89
N THR A 265 -40.19 -27.63 -3.90
CA THR A 265 -41.04 -26.43 -3.82
C THR A 265 -42.37 -26.72 -4.52
N LEU A 266 -43.50 -26.43 -3.88
CA LEU A 266 -44.82 -26.54 -4.52
C LEU A 266 -45.01 -25.41 -5.54
N ASP A 267 -45.60 -25.74 -6.69
CA ASP A 267 -45.98 -24.72 -7.69
C ASP A 267 -46.91 -23.66 -7.06
N MET A 268 -46.77 -22.38 -7.42
CA MET A 268 -47.70 -21.33 -6.96
C MET A 268 -49.16 -21.62 -7.38
N GLN A 269 -50.10 -21.56 -6.44
CA GLN A 269 -51.52 -21.90 -6.69
C GLN A 269 -52.34 -20.67 -7.14
N LEU A 270 -51.91 -20.02 -8.23
CA LEU A 270 -52.45 -18.74 -8.72
C LEU A 270 -53.99 -18.70 -8.82
N ASN A 271 -54.64 -19.73 -9.35
CA ASN A 271 -56.10 -19.76 -9.48
C ASN A 271 -56.84 -19.73 -8.13
N PHE A 272 -56.26 -20.30 -7.08
CA PHE A 272 -56.83 -20.25 -5.73
C PHE A 272 -56.57 -18.89 -5.07
N LEU A 273 -55.34 -18.39 -5.20
CA LEU A 273 -54.91 -17.08 -4.70
C LEU A 273 -55.76 -15.94 -5.28
N ASN A 274 -55.93 -15.90 -6.60
CA ASN A 274 -56.74 -14.89 -7.28
C ASN A 274 -58.23 -14.99 -6.90
N GLY A 275 -58.73 -16.21 -6.64
CA GLY A 275 -60.08 -16.42 -6.12
C GLY A 275 -60.28 -15.83 -4.72
N VAL A 276 -59.35 -16.11 -3.80
CA VAL A 276 -59.35 -15.58 -2.43
C VAL A 276 -59.33 -14.04 -2.42
N ILE A 277 -58.47 -13.42 -3.24
CA ILE A 277 -58.41 -11.96 -3.33
C ILE A 277 -59.74 -11.42 -3.89
N ALA A 278 -60.25 -11.97 -5.00
CA ALA A 278 -61.49 -11.51 -5.62
C ALA A 278 -62.75 -11.70 -4.74
N GLU A 279 -62.80 -12.73 -3.89
CA GLU A 279 -63.86 -12.90 -2.89
C GLU A 279 -63.84 -11.81 -1.81
N ASN A 280 -62.66 -11.22 -1.55
CA ASN A 280 -62.42 -10.15 -0.59
C ASN A 280 -62.36 -8.73 -1.22
N THR A 281 -62.75 -8.56 -2.49
CA THR A 281 -62.83 -7.26 -3.16
C THR A 281 -64.30 -6.91 -3.48
N ASP A 282 -64.66 -5.63 -3.41
CA ASP A 282 -65.92 -5.10 -3.95
C ASP A 282 -65.70 -4.43 -5.33
N PRO A 283 -66.74 -4.31 -6.19
CA PRO A 283 -66.60 -3.70 -7.50
C PRO A 283 -66.18 -2.23 -7.42
N ASP A 284 -65.27 -1.81 -8.30
CA ASP A 284 -64.78 -0.43 -8.42
C ASP A 284 -65.92 0.61 -8.42
N VAL A 285 -65.84 1.56 -7.49
CA VAL A 285 -66.64 2.79 -7.53
C VAL A 285 -66.22 3.57 -8.77
N THR A 286 -67.19 3.83 -9.62
CA THR A 286 -67.01 4.31 -10.99
C THR A 286 -67.87 5.55 -11.17
N ASP A 287 -67.53 6.57 -10.40
CA ASP A 287 -68.16 7.88 -10.35
C ASP A 287 -68.04 8.68 -11.66
N ILE A 288 -69.00 9.58 -11.87
CA ILE A 288 -69.09 10.45 -13.04
C ILE A 288 -69.23 11.90 -12.56
N ALA A 289 -68.34 12.79 -12.98
CA ALA A 289 -68.26 14.17 -12.45
C ALA A 289 -69.51 15.02 -12.72
N ALA A 290 -70.41 14.58 -13.60
CA ALA A 290 -71.70 15.22 -13.87
C ALA A 290 -72.80 14.88 -12.85
N ASP A 291 -72.67 13.78 -12.09
CA ASP A 291 -73.71 13.27 -11.19
C ASP A 291 -73.61 13.83 -9.75
N GLY A 292 -72.61 14.68 -9.48
CA GLY A 292 -72.43 15.41 -8.22
C GLY A 292 -71.45 14.77 -7.24
N ASP A 293 -71.52 15.18 -5.97
CA ASP A 293 -70.63 14.68 -4.92
C ASP A 293 -70.97 13.22 -4.53
N ILE A 294 -69.95 12.46 -4.12
CA ILE A 294 -70.10 11.07 -3.69
C ILE A 294 -70.39 11.04 -2.20
N HIS A 295 -71.52 10.47 -1.79
CA HIS A 295 -71.88 10.28 -0.39
C HIS A 295 -71.60 8.86 0.08
N TRP A 296 -70.75 8.72 1.11
CA TRP A 296 -70.44 7.44 1.77
C TRP A 296 -71.25 7.34 3.06
N THR A 297 -72.31 6.51 3.04
CA THR A 297 -73.17 6.25 4.19
C THR A 297 -72.82 4.90 4.85
N ALA A 298 -73.28 4.70 6.08
CA ALA A 298 -73.23 3.42 6.80
C ALA A 298 -73.93 2.24 6.09
N ALA A 299 -74.65 2.45 4.97
CA ALA A 299 -75.37 1.40 4.23
C ALA A 299 -74.90 1.22 2.77
N ASN A 300 -74.39 2.27 2.13
CA ASN A 300 -73.97 2.28 0.73
C ASN A 300 -73.15 3.53 0.40
N ILE A 301 -72.44 3.48 -0.73
CA ILE A 301 -71.87 4.66 -1.39
C ILE A 301 -72.83 5.06 -2.51
N THR A 302 -73.07 6.36 -2.70
CA THR A 302 -74.05 6.89 -3.67
C THR A 302 -73.57 8.15 -4.39
N GLN A 303 -73.99 8.31 -5.64
CA GLN A 303 -73.78 9.53 -6.44
C GLN A 303 -74.91 9.62 -7.49
N GLY A 304 -75.68 10.71 -7.51
CA GLY A 304 -76.84 10.83 -8.40
C GLY A 304 -77.88 9.72 -8.23
N GLU A 305 -78.14 8.94 -9.28
CA GLU A 305 -78.97 7.71 -9.21
C GLU A 305 -78.14 6.43 -8.97
N ASN A 306 -76.80 6.52 -8.95
CA ASN A 306 -75.89 5.39 -8.79
C ASN A 306 -75.72 5.00 -7.30
N SER A 307 -75.56 3.71 -7.04
CA SER A 307 -75.22 3.21 -5.71
C SER A 307 -74.35 1.97 -5.77
N TRP A 308 -73.26 1.99 -5.00
CA TRP A 308 -72.32 0.89 -4.81
C TRP A 308 -72.47 0.31 -3.39
N GLN A 309 -72.08 -0.96 -3.24
CA GLN A 309 -72.01 -1.63 -1.94
C GLN A 309 -70.56 -1.64 -1.46
N TRP A 310 -70.38 -1.57 -0.15
CA TRP A 310 -69.09 -1.63 0.53
C TRP A 310 -69.25 -2.49 1.79
N HIS A 311 -68.18 -3.16 2.23
CA HIS A 311 -68.22 -4.05 3.40
C HIS A 311 -67.16 -3.65 4.43
N GLY A 312 -67.58 -2.94 5.48
CA GLY A 312 -66.78 -2.64 6.68
C GLY A 312 -67.17 -3.48 7.89
N VAL A 313 -66.89 -2.98 9.10
CA VAL A 313 -67.26 -3.60 10.38
C VAL A 313 -67.94 -2.60 11.34
N ASN A 314 -68.83 -3.09 12.21
CA ASN A 314 -69.68 -2.25 13.08
C ASN A 314 -69.05 -1.91 14.45
N THR A 315 -67.73 -2.01 14.58
CA THR A 315 -66.98 -1.62 15.79
C THR A 315 -66.37 -0.22 15.63
N ALA A 316 -65.90 0.41 16.70
CA ALA A 316 -65.24 1.72 16.60
C ALA A 316 -63.81 1.62 16.04
N LEU A 317 -63.09 0.54 16.36
CA LEU A 317 -61.75 0.25 15.84
C LEU A 317 -61.70 -1.13 15.15
N PRO A 318 -60.85 -1.35 14.14
CA PRO A 318 -60.60 -2.68 13.58
C PRO A 318 -60.12 -3.68 14.64
N SER A 319 -59.32 -3.20 15.61
CA SER A 319 -58.78 -3.99 16.73
C SER A 319 -59.83 -4.53 17.71
N GLN A 320 -61.09 -4.09 17.61
CA GLN A 320 -62.22 -4.55 18.42
C GLN A 320 -63.08 -5.61 17.71
N ALA A 321 -62.96 -5.75 16.39
CA ALA A 321 -63.72 -6.73 15.61
C ALA A 321 -63.10 -8.13 15.70
N THR A 322 -63.91 -9.17 15.49
CA THR A 322 -63.40 -10.54 15.39
C THR A 322 -62.67 -10.78 14.06
N ASN A 323 -61.81 -11.79 14.02
CA ASN A 323 -61.13 -12.21 12.79
C ASN A 323 -62.10 -12.50 11.62
N ASP A 324 -63.29 -13.06 11.91
CA ASP A 324 -64.31 -13.36 10.89
C ASP A 324 -64.95 -12.08 10.35
N GLU A 325 -65.24 -11.09 11.20
CA GLU A 325 -65.75 -9.78 10.79
C GLU A 325 -64.70 -9.00 9.99
N LEU A 326 -63.43 -9.00 10.42
CA LEU A 326 -62.33 -8.41 9.67
C LEU A 326 -62.14 -9.09 8.31
N ASN A 327 -62.23 -10.42 8.24
CA ASN A 327 -62.09 -11.14 6.97
C ASN A 327 -63.33 -10.98 6.06
N ALA A 328 -64.48 -10.61 6.61
CA ALA A 328 -65.68 -10.25 5.84
C ALA A 328 -65.64 -8.81 5.27
N SER A 329 -64.82 -7.92 5.84
CA SER A 329 -64.57 -6.60 5.23
C SER A 329 -63.84 -6.72 3.89
N LYS A 330 -64.08 -5.80 2.96
CA LYS A 330 -63.61 -5.94 1.57
C LYS A 330 -62.85 -4.75 1.03
N ASP A 331 -61.79 -5.06 0.30
CA ASP A 331 -60.97 -4.07 -0.40
C ASP A 331 -61.83 -3.35 -1.46
N LEU A 332 -61.71 -2.02 -1.54
CA LEU A 332 -62.53 -1.14 -2.38
C LEU A 332 -61.64 -0.18 -3.17
N ARG A 333 -62.03 0.14 -4.40
CA ARG A 333 -61.31 1.04 -5.30
C ARG A 333 -62.22 2.15 -5.84
N PHE A 334 -61.73 3.38 -5.87
CA PHE A 334 -62.33 4.52 -6.57
C PHE A 334 -61.56 4.75 -7.88
N ALA A 335 -62.25 4.61 -9.01
CA ALA A 335 -61.68 4.60 -10.36
C ALA A 335 -62.59 5.29 -11.39
N GLY A 336 -63.40 6.27 -10.97
CA GLY A 336 -64.22 7.13 -11.82
C GLY A 336 -63.51 8.42 -12.25
N ASP A 337 -64.30 9.45 -12.54
CA ASP A 337 -63.83 10.77 -13.01
C ASP A 337 -63.03 11.57 -11.96
N GLY A 338 -63.19 11.27 -10.66
CA GLY A 338 -62.57 12.02 -9.57
C GLY A 338 -63.50 13.09 -8.98
N GLY A 339 -63.23 13.55 -7.75
CA GLY A 339 -64.02 14.59 -7.10
C GLY A 339 -64.15 14.48 -5.58
N LEU A 340 -65.27 14.98 -5.04
CA LEU A 340 -65.54 15.04 -3.60
C LEU A 340 -66.23 13.77 -3.10
N ILE A 341 -65.68 13.20 -2.01
CA ILE A 341 -66.26 12.11 -1.22
C ILE A 341 -66.61 12.67 0.16
N VAL A 342 -67.89 12.61 0.51
CA VAL A 342 -68.44 13.06 1.80
C VAL A 342 -68.75 11.84 2.66
N LEU A 343 -68.10 11.74 3.83
CA LEU A 343 -68.42 10.73 4.84
C LEU A 343 -69.60 11.23 5.69
N ASP A 344 -70.81 10.74 5.37
CA ASP A 344 -72.05 11.05 6.12
C ASP A 344 -72.08 10.40 7.53
N SER A 345 -71.16 9.48 7.78
CA SER A 345 -70.94 8.82 9.06
C SER A 345 -69.51 8.28 9.14
N ALA A 346 -68.94 8.14 10.34
CA ALA A 346 -67.63 7.52 10.53
C ALA A 346 -67.55 6.10 9.92
N VAL A 347 -66.45 5.82 9.23
CA VAL A 347 -66.22 4.59 8.46
C VAL A 347 -65.16 3.74 9.13
N ASN A 348 -65.55 2.54 9.59
CA ASN A 348 -64.61 1.48 9.95
C ASN A 348 -64.61 0.42 8.85
N HIS A 349 -63.60 0.48 7.98
CA HIS A 349 -63.39 -0.42 6.86
C HIS A 349 -62.75 -1.77 7.29
N GLY A 350 -62.54 -2.00 8.59
CA GLY A 350 -62.01 -3.26 9.11
C GLY A 350 -60.56 -3.50 8.67
N ALA A 351 -60.35 -4.55 7.88
CA ALA A 351 -59.04 -4.90 7.30
C ALA A 351 -58.95 -4.59 5.79
N ALA A 352 -59.95 -3.93 5.22
CA ALA A 352 -60.01 -3.61 3.81
C ALA A 352 -58.98 -2.57 3.36
N LYS A 353 -58.32 -2.81 2.22
CA LYS A 353 -57.60 -1.79 1.48
C LYS A 353 -58.57 -0.81 0.80
N LEU A 354 -58.29 0.49 0.87
CA LEU A 354 -58.96 1.52 0.09
C LEU A 354 -57.98 2.04 -0.98
N GLN A 355 -58.35 2.01 -2.25
CA GLN A 355 -57.50 2.43 -3.38
C GLN A 355 -58.11 3.61 -4.14
N PHE A 356 -57.27 4.58 -4.51
CA PHE A 356 -57.63 5.73 -5.32
C PHE A 356 -56.82 5.76 -6.61
N SER A 357 -57.51 5.64 -7.75
CA SER A 357 -56.94 5.64 -9.10
C SER A 357 -57.23 6.92 -9.89
N ASN A 358 -57.78 7.93 -9.23
CA ASN A 358 -57.95 9.27 -9.74
C ASN A 358 -57.80 10.28 -8.59
N ASP A 359 -57.91 11.57 -8.88
CA ASP A 359 -57.75 12.63 -7.89
C ASP A 359 -59.05 12.87 -7.11
N TYR A 360 -59.00 12.82 -5.78
CA TYR A 360 -60.18 12.93 -4.91
C TYR A 360 -59.93 13.80 -3.67
N ARG A 361 -61.01 14.34 -3.11
CA ARG A 361 -61.01 15.01 -1.80
C ARG A 361 -62.00 14.30 -0.88
N VAL A 362 -61.58 13.95 0.34
CA VAL A 362 -62.37 13.16 1.31
C VAL A 362 -62.63 13.99 2.54
N VAL A 363 -63.90 14.27 2.83
CA VAL A 363 -64.34 15.19 3.91
C VAL A 363 -65.39 14.55 4.82
N SER A 364 -65.55 15.06 6.04
CA SER A 364 -66.74 14.78 6.86
C SER A 364 -67.94 15.57 6.35
N ALA A 365 -69.15 15.02 6.47
CA ALA A 365 -70.37 15.82 6.42
C ALA A 365 -70.42 16.87 7.55
N GLU A 366 -71.14 17.97 7.31
CA GLU A 366 -71.25 19.10 8.25
C GLU A 366 -71.85 18.65 9.60
N GLY A 367 -71.07 18.77 10.68
CA GLY A 367 -71.49 18.38 12.03
C GLY A 367 -71.60 16.87 12.30
N ALA A 368 -71.03 16.04 11.41
CA ALA A 368 -70.94 14.58 11.61
C ALA A 368 -69.64 14.13 12.31
N ASP A 369 -68.57 14.94 12.22
CA ASP A 369 -67.21 14.67 12.71
C ASP A 369 -66.70 13.26 12.33
N SER A 370 -67.01 12.84 11.10
CA SER A 370 -66.73 11.50 10.57
C SER A 370 -65.23 11.20 10.50
N THR A 371 -64.84 10.09 11.14
CA THR A 371 -63.48 9.53 11.07
C THR A 371 -63.41 8.35 10.11
N TRP A 372 -62.19 7.96 9.70
CA TRP A 372 -61.96 6.75 8.91
C TRP A 372 -60.84 5.90 9.54
N VAL A 373 -61.07 4.59 9.60
CA VAL A 373 -60.08 3.56 9.98
C VAL A 373 -60.29 2.31 9.11
N GLY A 374 -59.22 1.58 8.78
CA GLY A 374 -59.30 0.45 7.85
C GLY A 374 -57.98 -0.29 7.64
N GLY A 375 -57.89 -1.18 6.66
CA GLY A 375 -56.68 -1.96 6.35
C GLY A 375 -55.51 -1.10 5.85
N GLY A 376 -55.81 -0.05 5.09
CA GLY A 376 -54.84 0.94 4.59
C GLY A 376 -55.35 1.70 3.37
N ILE A 377 -54.58 2.68 2.92
CA ILE A 377 -54.84 3.49 1.74
C ILE A 377 -53.72 3.26 0.71
N GLU A 378 -54.12 3.01 -0.54
CA GLU A 378 -53.26 2.99 -1.72
C GLU A 378 -53.66 4.17 -2.62
N VAL A 379 -52.69 4.98 -3.04
CA VAL A 379 -52.90 6.04 -4.04
C VAL A 379 -52.03 5.72 -5.24
N ASP A 380 -52.64 5.57 -6.41
CA ASP A 380 -51.93 5.21 -7.65
C ASP A 380 -50.93 6.31 -8.06
N ALA A 381 -49.94 5.95 -8.90
CA ALA A 381 -48.97 6.90 -9.45
C ALA A 381 -49.64 8.10 -10.14
N ASP A 382 -49.00 9.25 -10.08
CA ASP A 382 -49.49 10.55 -10.57
C ASP A 382 -50.80 11.07 -9.93
N LYS A 383 -51.31 10.45 -8.85
CA LYS A 383 -52.57 10.84 -8.18
C LYS A 383 -52.40 11.48 -6.82
N THR A 384 -53.35 12.34 -6.45
CA THR A 384 -53.41 13.05 -5.17
C THR A 384 -54.76 12.87 -4.50
N VAL A 385 -54.74 12.59 -3.18
CA VAL A 385 -55.94 12.52 -2.34
C VAL A 385 -55.86 13.54 -1.22
N ASP A 386 -56.71 14.57 -1.28
CA ASP A 386 -56.91 15.54 -0.19
C ASP A 386 -57.71 14.85 0.92
N TRP A 387 -57.08 14.61 2.07
CA TRP A 387 -57.62 13.77 3.14
C TRP A 387 -57.95 14.61 4.38
N GLU A 388 -59.22 15.00 4.52
CA GLU A 388 -59.71 15.92 5.55
C GLU A 388 -60.52 15.22 6.66
N VAL A 389 -60.34 13.90 6.83
CA VAL A 389 -60.99 13.10 7.87
C VAL A 389 -59.96 12.50 8.85
N ASN A 390 -60.22 12.67 10.14
CA ASN A 390 -59.32 12.17 11.19
C ASN A 390 -59.38 10.64 11.32
N GLY A 391 -58.29 10.06 11.84
CA GLY A 391 -58.28 8.69 12.34
C GLY A 391 -58.76 8.61 13.80
N LEU A 392 -58.48 7.48 14.46
CA LEU A 392 -58.83 7.24 15.86
C LEU A 392 -57.62 6.73 16.65
N ASP A 393 -57.53 7.10 17.92
CA ASP A 393 -56.57 6.51 18.86
C ASP A 393 -56.75 4.99 18.95
N GLY A 394 -55.63 4.27 19.02
CA GLY A 394 -55.60 2.81 18.94
C GLY A 394 -55.69 2.22 17.53
N ASP A 395 -55.71 3.04 16.47
CA ASP A 395 -55.47 2.62 15.08
C ASP A 395 -54.19 3.25 14.48
N THR A 396 -53.69 2.65 13.40
CA THR A 396 -52.57 3.16 12.61
C THR A 396 -52.99 3.16 11.15
N LEU A 397 -53.07 4.32 10.51
CA LEU A 397 -53.24 4.45 9.07
C LEU A 397 -51.99 3.89 8.38
N HIS A 398 -52.16 3.08 7.34
CA HIS A 398 -51.06 2.56 6.53
C HIS A 398 -51.21 3.12 5.11
N LYS A 399 -50.20 3.82 4.60
CA LYS A 399 -50.16 4.41 3.24
C LYS A 399 -49.16 3.68 2.35
N ILE A 400 -49.62 3.29 1.16
CA ILE A 400 -48.85 2.68 0.07
C ILE A 400 -49.28 3.27 -1.29
N GLY A 401 -48.72 2.75 -2.40
CA GLY A 401 -48.86 3.32 -3.74
C GLY A 401 -48.05 4.62 -3.92
N GLU A 402 -47.55 4.85 -5.13
CA GLU A 402 -46.61 5.94 -5.44
C GLU A 402 -47.21 7.35 -5.32
N GLY A 403 -48.54 7.48 -5.36
CA GLY A 403 -49.25 8.76 -5.31
C GLY A 403 -49.23 9.47 -3.95
N THR A 404 -49.80 10.67 -3.92
CA THR A 404 -49.80 11.61 -2.79
C THR A 404 -51.03 11.46 -1.92
N LEU A 405 -50.84 11.41 -0.60
CA LEU A 405 -51.90 11.63 0.40
C LEU A 405 -51.66 12.97 1.11
N TYR A 406 -52.51 13.96 0.84
CA TYR A 406 -52.39 15.31 1.39
C TYR A 406 -53.29 15.43 2.63
N VAL A 407 -52.73 15.30 3.84
CA VAL A 407 -53.50 15.21 5.09
C VAL A 407 -53.83 16.61 5.59
N ASN A 408 -55.11 16.98 5.53
CA ASN A 408 -55.62 18.34 5.72
C ASN A 408 -56.87 18.37 6.64
N ALA A 409 -56.98 17.41 7.57
CA ALA A 409 -58.10 17.34 8.51
C ALA A 409 -58.00 18.42 9.61
N VAL A 410 -59.08 18.62 10.36
CA VAL A 410 -59.16 19.67 11.41
C VAL A 410 -58.90 19.09 12.80
N GLY A 411 -58.07 19.77 13.59
CA GLY A 411 -57.84 19.47 15.01
C GLY A 411 -56.74 18.44 15.28
N ASN A 412 -56.80 17.80 16.44
CA ASN A 412 -55.89 16.73 16.84
C ASN A 412 -56.38 15.38 16.30
N ASN A 413 -55.64 14.79 15.36
CA ASN A 413 -55.85 13.40 14.95
C ASN A 413 -55.26 12.44 16.00
N GLY A 414 -56.10 11.53 16.53
CA GLY A 414 -55.65 10.51 17.49
C GLY A 414 -54.90 9.34 16.86
N GLY A 415 -55.11 9.07 15.57
CA GLY A 415 -54.50 7.94 14.88
C GLY A 415 -52.99 8.11 14.65
N ALA A 416 -52.28 6.99 14.58
CA ALA A 416 -50.90 6.96 14.11
C ALA A 416 -50.83 6.75 12.59
N LEU A 417 -49.66 6.93 11.99
CA LEU A 417 -49.38 6.69 10.57
C LEU A 417 -48.16 5.79 10.39
N ASN A 418 -48.27 4.84 9.45
CA ASN A 418 -47.17 4.15 8.81
C ASN A 418 -47.18 4.49 7.32
N VAL A 419 -46.06 4.98 6.78
CA VAL A 419 -45.90 5.26 5.35
C VAL A 419 -44.90 4.27 4.77
N GLY A 420 -45.34 3.51 3.78
CA GLY A 420 -44.51 2.56 3.05
C GLY A 420 -44.27 2.92 1.59
N ASP A 421 -45.03 3.86 1.02
CA ASP A 421 -44.85 4.25 -0.38
C ASP A 421 -45.44 5.64 -0.71
N GLY A 422 -44.90 6.25 -1.77
CA GLY A 422 -45.30 7.57 -2.28
C GLY A 422 -45.10 8.74 -1.31
N LEU A 423 -45.80 9.84 -1.59
CA LEU A 423 -45.77 11.06 -0.78
C LEU A 423 -46.90 11.10 0.25
N VAL A 424 -46.59 11.58 1.46
CA VAL A 424 -47.59 12.07 2.43
C VAL A 424 -47.23 13.49 2.83
N VAL A 425 -48.16 14.44 2.67
CA VAL A 425 -47.99 15.80 3.19
C VAL A 425 -48.79 15.95 4.47
N LEU A 426 -48.15 16.42 5.54
CA LEU A 426 -48.77 16.70 6.83
C LEU A 426 -49.17 18.19 6.88
N ALA A 427 -50.42 18.50 6.55
CA ALA A 427 -50.95 19.86 6.45
C ALA A 427 -52.26 20.04 7.27
N GLN A 428 -52.36 19.34 8.40
CA GLN A 428 -53.48 19.37 9.34
C GLN A 428 -53.82 20.81 9.75
N GLN A 429 -55.10 21.16 9.75
CA GLN A 429 -55.63 22.48 10.11
C GLN A 429 -55.94 22.57 11.61
N ALA A 430 -55.77 23.76 12.19
CA ALA A 430 -56.13 24.01 13.58
C ALA A 430 -57.65 24.10 13.78
N ASN A 431 -58.17 23.60 14.91
CA ASN A 431 -59.58 23.76 15.30
C ASN A 431 -59.86 25.14 15.95
N GLU A 432 -61.13 25.41 16.33
CA GLU A 432 -61.51 26.68 17.00
C GLU A 432 -60.78 26.95 18.32
N ALA A 433 -60.21 25.93 18.97
CA ALA A 433 -59.41 26.06 20.19
C ALA A 433 -57.90 26.28 19.92
N GLY A 434 -57.48 26.23 18.65
CA GLY A 434 -56.07 26.30 18.25
C GLY A 434 -55.31 24.98 18.36
N GLU A 435 -56.02 23.84 18.52
CA GLU A 435 -55.41 22.51 18.56
C GLU A 435 -55.17 21.98 17.16
N GLN A 436 -53.99 21.38 16.93
CA GLN A 436 -53.48 20.95 15.63
C GLN A 436 -52.48 19.81 15.86
N LYS A 437 -52.73 18.62 15.31
CA LYS A 437 -51.74 17.52 15.23
C LYS A 437 -52.16 16.52 14.15
N ALA A 438 -51.28 16.26 13.18
CA ALA A 438 -51.59 15.45 12.00
C ALA A 438 -51.74 13.96 12.30
N PHE A 439 -50.88 13.41 13.17
CA PHE A 439 -50.94 12.03 13.68
C PHE A 439 -50.28 11.95 15.07
N SER A 440 -50.67 10.97 15.88
CA SER A 440 -50.07 10.70 17.19
C SER A 440 -48.67 10.07 17.13
N LYS A 441 -48.31 9.47 15.99
CA LYS A 441 -46.99 8.91 15.65
C LYS A 441 -46.87 8.81 14.13
N VAL A 442 -45.66 8.97 13.57
CA VAL A 442 -45.34 8.60 12.18
C VAL A 442 -44.21 7.56 12.14
N THR A 443 -44.39 6.49 11.38
CA THR A 443 -43.32 5.55 11.00
C THR A 443 -43.09 5.59 9.48
N ILE A 444 -41.86 5.86 9.06
CA ILE A 444 -41.43 5.89 7.66
C ILE A 444 -40.65 4.60 7.38
N VAL A 445 -41.07 3.81 6.38
CA VAL A 445 -40.51 2.46 6.12
C VAL A 445 -40.35 2.12 4.63
N SER A 446 -39.47 1.14 4.36
CA SER A 446 -39.11 0.54 3.07
C SER A 446 -38.28 1.39 2.09
N GLY A 447 -37.90 2.62 2.45
CA GLY A 447 -37.02 3.49 1.64
C GLY A 447 -37.68 4.20 0.46
N ARG A 448 -38.84 3.70 -0.01
CA ARG A 448 -39.67 4.32 -1.06
C ARG A 448 -40.32 5.66 -0.67
N PRO A 449 -40.86 5.87 0.54
CA PRO A 449 -41.76 6.99 0.79
C PRO A 449 -41.05 8.29 1.16
N THR A 450 -41.74 9.41 0.94
CA THR A 450 -41.42 10.72 1.50
C THR A 450 -42.56 11.21 2.38
N VAL A 451 -42.25 11.69 3.59
CA VAL A 451 -43.20 12.40 4.46
C VAL A 451 -42.79 13.86 4.53
N GLN A 452 -43.64 14.75 4.04
CA GLN A 452 -43.39 16.17 3.92
C GLN A 452 -44.13 16.96 5.00
N ILE A 453 -43.46 17.93 5.62
CA ILE A 453 -44.09 18.90 6.52
C ILE A 453 -44.81 19.99 5.71
N GLY A 454 -46.12 20.10 5.85
CA GLY A 454 -46.97 21.09 5.16
C GLY A 454 -47.37 22.29 6.01
N GLY A 455 -46.91 22.37 7.27
CA GLY A 455 -47.26 23.44 8.21
C GLY A 455 -46.46 23.39 9.51
N GLU A 456 -46.61 24.40 10.35
CA GLU A 456 -46.16 24.34 11.74
C GLU A 456 -47.00 23.34 12.56
N ASN A 457 -46.46 22.88 13.70
CA ASN A 457 -47.15 22.09 14.74
C ASN A 457 -47.79 20.76 14.26
N GLN A 458 -47.32 20.20 13.15
CA GLN A 458 -47.91 19.00 12.55
C GLN A 458 -47.64 17.72 13.35
N ILE A 459 -46.42 17.57 13.85
CA ILE A 459 -45.96 16.42 14.65
C ILE A 459 -44.75 16.81 15.49
N GLU A 460 -44.61 16.19 16.66
CA GLU A 460 -43.41 16.31 17.51
C GLU A 460 -42.28 15.44 16.95
N SER A 461 -41.04 15.94 16.96
CA SER A 461 -39.89 15.19 16.43
C SER A 461 -39.62 13.85 17.16
N SER A 462 -40.01 13.75 18.44
CA SER A 462 -39.96 12.50 19.21
C SER A 462 -40.90 11.41 18.69
N ASP A 463 -41.96 11.80 17.97
CA ASP A 463 -43.04 10.93 17.51
C ASP A 463 -42.81 10.45 16.06
N ILE A 464 -41.69 10.86 15.44
CA ILE A 464 -41.22 10.42 14.12
C ILE A 464 -40.24 9.27 14.28
N TYR A 465 -40.37 8.24 13.43
CA TYR A 465 -39.57 7.02 13.46
C TYR A 465 -39.25 6.52 12.05
N PHE A 466 -38.00 6.16 11.77
CA PHE A 466 -37.60 5.43 10.56
C PHE A 466 -37.46 3.93 10.90
N GLY A 467 -38.32 3.10 10.30
CA GLY A 467 -38.26 1.64 10.44
C GLY A 467 -37.27 1.01 9.46
N TYR A 468 -37.55 -0.22 9.02
CA TYR A 468 -36.70 -0.93 8.06
C TYR A 468 -36.55 -0.16 6.75
N ARG A 469 -35.31 0.08 6.30
CA ARG A 469 -34.92 0.90 5.14
C ARG A 469 -35.41 2.36 5.16
N GLY A 470 -35.95 2.85 6.28
CA GLY A 470 -36.41 4.24 6.43
C GLY A 470 -37.23 4.79 5.24
N GLY A 471 -36.74 5.86 4.66
CA GLY A 471 -37.40 6.77 3.70
C GLY A 471 -37.08 8.22 4.06
N ASN A 472 -37.67 9.18 3.35
CA ASN A 472 -37.38 10.60 3.52
C ASN A 472 -38.35 11.28 4.50
N LEU A 473 -37.81 12.11 5.41
CA LEU A 473 -38.54 13.20 6.06
C LEU A 473 -38.15 14.51 5.37
N ASP A 474 -39.09 15.13 4.66
CA ASP A 474 -38.89 16.42 4.00
C ASP A 474 -39.41 17.57 4.87
N LEU A 475 -38.49 18.44 5.29
CA LEU A 475 -38.78 19.59 6.14
C LEU A 475 -39.43 20.75 5.37
N ASN A 476 -39.33 20.80 4.04
CA ASN A 476 -40.08 21.71 3.16
C ASN A 476 -40.04 23.21 3.56
N GLY A 477 -38.91 23.67 4.08
CA GLY A 477 -38.68 25.04 4.56
C GLY A 477 -39.06 25.30 6.02
N TYR A 478 -39.63 24.33 6.74
CA TYR A 478 -39.86 24.43 8.18
C TYR A 478 -38.62 24.00 8.98
N ASP A 479 -38.41 24.60 10.16
CA ASP A 479 -37.35 24.19 11.09
C ASP A 479 -37.81 23.00 11.96
N MET A 480 -36.87 22.15 12.39
CA MET A 480 -37.17 21.05 13.32
C MET A 480 -35.99 20.76 14.26
N ALA A 481 -36.27 20.35 15.50
CA ALA A 481 -35.25 20.05 16.50
C ALA A 481 -35.34 18.60 17.00
N PHE A 482 -34.23 17.85 17.01
CA PHE A 482 -34.14 16.48 17.51
C PHE A 482 -33.09 16.33 18.61
N SER A 483 -33.52 15.79 19.75
CA SER A 483 -32.62 15.31 20.81
C SER A 483 -32.23 13.83 20.63
N THR A 484 -32.93 13.12 19.74
CA THR A 484 -32.66 11.75 19.26
C THR A 484 -33.41 11.55 17.94
N ILE A 485 -32.74 11.15 16.86
CA ILE A 485 -33.43 10.73 15.61
C ILE A 485 -33.73 9.23 15.72
N ASN A 486 -35.01 8.85 15.83
CA ASN A 486 -35.41 7.45 15.93
C ASN A 486 -35.26 6.74 14.57
N HIS A 487 -34.19 5.98 14.35
CA HIS A 487 -33.96 5.20 13.13
C HIS A 487 -33.56 3.75 13.41
N SER A 488 -33.74 2.87 12.42
CA SER A 488 -33.41 1.44 12.50
C SER A 488 -32.12 1.08 11.74
N ASP A 489 -31.86 1.77 10.64
CA ASP A 489 -30.78 1.52 9.68
C ASP A 489 -30.48 2.81 8.89
N SER A 490 -29.57 2.74 7.91
CA SER A 490 -29.09 3.88 7.11
C SER A 490 -30.07 4.40 6.06
N GLY A 491 -31.21 3.74 5.83
CA GLY A 491 -32.23 4.23 4.89
C GLY A 491 -33.04 5.44 5.41
N ALA A 492 -32.75 5.94 6.61
CA ALA A 492 -33.35 7.16 7.14
C ALA A 492 -32.70 8.41 6.53
N ALA A 493 -33.49 9.31 5.94
CA ALA A 493 -33.02 10.59 5.45
C ALA A 493 -33.87 11.76 5.98
N ILE A 494 -33.22 12.90 6.27
CA ILE A 494 -33.90 14.17 6.57
C ILE A 494 -33.46 15.20 5.54
N ILE A 495 -34.39 15.70 4.73
CA ILE A 495 -34.12 16.54 3.56
C ILE A 495 -34.89 17.87 3.63
N ASN A 496 -34.62 18.78 2.70
CA ASN A 496 -35.53 19.88 2.37
C ASN A 496 -35.66 20.02 0.85
N SER A 497 -36.82 19.72 0.29
CA SER A 497 -37.07 19.89 -1.16
C SER A 497 -37.43 21.33 -1.55
N ASN A 498 -37.73 22.20 -0.58
CA ASN A 498 -38.20 23.56 -0.84
C ASN A 498 -37.05 24.46 -1.30
N ALA A 499 -37.09 24.86 -2.58
CA ALA A 499 -36.07 25.70 -3.21
C ALA A 499 -36.19 27.21 -2.90
N ASP A 500 -37.34 27.66 -2.37
CA ASP A 500 -37.56 29.07 -2.02
C ASP A 500 -37.27 29.36 -0.53
N GLN A 501 -37.21 28.33 0.33
CA GLN A 501 -37.04 28.47 1.78
C GLN A 501 -36.14 27.38 2.38
N ILE A 502 -35.04 27.81 3.01
CA ILE A 502 -34.07 26.94 3.71
C ILE A 502 -34.66 26.49 5.06
N SER A 503 -34.49 25.20 5.39
CA SER A 503 -34.81 24.62 6.70
C SER A 503 -33.58 24.55 7.61
N THR A 504 -33.78 24.64 8.92
CA THR A 504 -32.74 24.41 9.93
C THR A 504 -33.09 23.19 10.81
N LEU A 505 -32.24 22.17 10.75
CA LEU A 505 -32.29 20.98 11.60
C LEU A 505 -31.43 21.19 12.85
N THR A 506 -32.05 21.44 14.01
CA THR A 506 -31.34 21.58 15.29
C THR A 506 -31.09 20.21 15.92
N LEU A 507 -29.86 19.91 16.28
CA LEU A 507 -29.45 18.67 16.96
C LEU A 507 -29.08 18.99 18.42
N ASN A 508 -30.02 18.77 19.35
CA ASN A 508 -29.94 19.21 20.75
C ASN A 508 -29.96 18.03 21.74
N ASN A 509 -28.94 17.17 21.67
CA ASN A 509 -28.90 15.98 22.51
C ASN A 509 -28.41 16.23 23.94
N SER A 510 -29.04 15.53 24.89
CA SER A 510 -28.70 15.50 26.32
C SER A 510 -27.86 14.27 26.74
N SER A 511 -27.81 13.25 25.88
CA SER A 511 -26.97 12.05 25.96
C SER A 511 -26.34 11.78 24.61
N ASN A 512 -25.19 11.10 24.56
CA ASN A 512 -24.52 10.78 23.29
C ASN A 512 -25.46 10.09 22.28
N GLN A 513 -25.40 10.51 21.02
CA GLN A 513 -26.21 9.97 19.92
C GLN A 513 -25.33 9.48 18.77
N THR A 514 -25.91 8.60 17.95
CA THR A 514 -25.40 8.22 16.64
C THR A 514 -26.57 8.27 15.65
N PHE A 515 -26.33 8.71 14.42
CA PHE A 515 -27.27 8.66 13.31
C PHE A 515 -26.56 8.08 12.08
N VAL A 516 -26.96 6.88 11.65
CA VAL A 516 -26.37 6.19 10.47
C VAL A 516 -27.11 6.49 9.16
N GLY A 517 -28.09 7.39 9.20
CA GLY A 517 -28.80 7.89 8.02
C GLY A 517 -28.18 9.16 7.46
N HIS A 518 -28.78 9.67 6.38
CA HIS A 518 -28.27 10.81 5.62
C HIS A 518 -28.96 12.14 5.99
N LEU A 519 -28.26 13.26 5.88
CA LEU A 519 -28.79 14.61 6.10
C LEU A 519 -28.65 15.48 4.85
N GLY A 520 -29.76 15.96 4.31
CA GLY A 520 -29.82 16.70 3.04
C GLY A 520 -29.93 15.78 1.83
N SER A 521 -29.66 16.31 0.63
CA SER A 521 -29.53 15.52 -0.60
C SER A 521 -28.78 16.32 -1.68
N GLN A 522 -28.08 15.64 -2.59
CA GLN A 522 -27.35 16.28 -3.70
C GLN A 522 -28.24 17.18 -4.58
N GLU A 523 -29.51 16.81 -4.78
CA GLU A 523 -30.46 17.58 -5.60
C GLU A 523 -30.83 18.94 -4.97
N THR A 524 -30.85 19.03 -3.63
CA THR A 524 -31.22 20.24 -2.89
C THR A 524 -30.22 20.62 -1.80
N ALA A 525 -28.93 20.36 -2.03
CA ALA A 525 -27.86 20.53 -1.05
C ALA A 525 -27.73 21.96 -0.48
N SER A 526 -28.25 22.98 -1.19
CA SER A 526 -28.27 24.37 -0.70
C SER A 526 -29.48 24.73 0.19
N ASN A 527 -30.35 23.77 0.50
CA ASN A 527 -31.66 24.03 1.12
C ASN A 527 -31.74 23.58 2.60
N LEU A 528 -30.74 22.88 3.15
CA LEU A 528 -30.74 22.40 4.54
C LEU A 528 -29.54 22.91 5.33
N ASN A 529 -29.81 23.56 6.46
CA ASN A 529 -28.83 23.87 7.51
C ASN A 529 -28.95 22.83 8.64
N VAL A 530 -27.84 22.52 9.31
CA VAL A 530 -27.78 21.68 10.52
C VAL A 530 -27.06 22.42 11.64
N ASP A 531 -27.73 22.61 12.77
CA ASP A 531 -27.21 23.32 13.94
C ASP A 531 -27.00 22.34 15.11
N TYR A 532 -25.74 21.98 15.36
CA TYR A 532 -25.36 21.14 16.50
C TYR A 532 -25.23 21.97 17.78
N ALA A 533 -26.22 21.83 18.67
CA ALA A 533 -26.38 22.63 19.88
C ALA A 533 -26.77 21.75 21.10
N PRO A 534 -25.88 20.87 21.58
CA PRO A 534 -26.14 19.99 22.72
C PRO A 534 -26.28 20.74 24.05
N ASP A 535 -27.02 20.15 24.99
CA ASP A 535 -27.24 20.63 26.38
C ASP A 535 -25.93 20.79 27.19
N SER A 536 -24.83 20.20 26.71
CA SER A 536 -23.56 20.07 27.42
C SER A 536 -22.37 20.16 26.47
N SER A 537 -21.29 20.80 26.91
CA SER A 537 -20.01 20.82 26.18
C SER A 537 -19.26 19.47 26.21
N ALA A 538 -19.81 18.47 26.91
CA ALA A 538 -19.40 17.06 26.82
C ALA A 538 -20.41 16.20 26.03
N GLY A 539 -21.44 16.81 25.43
CA GLY A 539 -22.35 16.14 24.50
C GLY A 539 -21.61 15.74 23.23
N ILE A 540 -21.99 14.57 22.69
CA ILE A 540 -21.41 14.00 21.47
C ILE A 540 -22.53 13.56 20.53
N TRP A 541 -22.43 13.87 19.24
CA TRP A 541 -23.26 13.27 18.20
C TRP A 541 -22.37 12.73 17.09
N ASP A 542 -22.63 11.48 16.70
CA ASP A 542 -21.92 10.80 15.61
C ASP A 542 -22.83 10.78 14.38
N LEU A 543 -22.46 11.47 13.33
CA LEU A 543 -23.07 11.36 12.00
C LEU A 543 -22.29 10.31 11.22
N ALA A 544 -22.99 9.30 10.69
CA ALA A 544 -22.43 8.04 10.24
C ALA A 544 -23.15 7.49 8.98
N GLY A 545 -23.61 8.39 8.12
CA GLY A 545 -24.40 8.10 6.90
C GLY A 545 -24.30 9.20 5.83
N GLY A 546 -23.28 10.05 5.92
CA GLY A 546 -23.04 11.17 5.00
C GLY A 546 -23.97 12.38 5.21
N ALA A 547 -23.67 13.47 4.48
CA ALA A 547 -24.56 14.63 4.40
C ALA A 547 -24.28 15.51 3.16
N ASP A 548 -25.32 16.18 2.65
CA ASP A 548 -25.29 17.17 1.56
C ASP A 548 -25.98 18.47 2.01
N LEU A 549 -25.22 19.42 2.55
CA LEU A 549 -25.74 20.54 3.35
C LEU A 549 -25.32 21.93 2.88
N ASN A 550 -26.14 22.92 3.20
CA ASN A 550 -25.81 24.33 3.01
C ASN A 550 -24.93 24.84 4.15
N GLN A 551 -25.33 24.58 5.39
CA GLN A 551 -24.56 24.99 6.56
C GLN A 551 -24.52 23.89 7.62
N LEU A 552 -23.36 23.73 8.26
CA LEU A 552 -23.19 22.92 9.47
C LEU A 552 -22.58 23.78 10.58
N SER A 553 -23.39 24.17 11.56
CA SER A 553 -22.96 24.99 12.69
C SER A 553 -22.66 24.10 13.89
N VAL A 554 -21.43 24.12 14.41
CA VAL A 554 -21.03 23.39 15.62
C VAL A 554 -20.96 24.37 16.78
N GLN A 555 -22.10 24.58 17.45
CA GLN A 555 -22.26 25.64 18.46
C GLN A 555 -21.69 25.28 19.84
N ASN A 556 -21.71 23.99 20.20
CA ASN A 556 -21.25 23.47 21.49
C ASN A 556 -20.88 21.98 21.37
N GLY A 557 -20.17 21.43 22.35
CA GLY A 557 -19.88 20.00 22.43
C GLY A 557 -18.91 19.47 21.38
N ILE A 558 -19.08 18.18 21.03
CA ILE A 558 -18.22 17.45 20.09
C ILE A 558 -19.09 16.80 18.99
N LEU A 559 -19.16 17.43 17.81
CA LEU A 559 -19.72 16.76 16.62
C LEU A 559 -18.65 15.85 16.02
N ARG A 560 -19.04 14.63 15.61
CA ARG A 560 -18.16 13.69 14.92
C ARG A 560 -18.78 13.24 13.61
N LEU A 561 -18.03 13.44 12.52
CA LEU A 561 -18.30 12.85 11.21
C LEU A 561 -17.48 11.55 11.13
N VAL A 562 -18.15 10.41 11.01
CA VAL A 562 -17.53 9.07 10.95
C VAL A 562 -18.00 8.35 9.69
N GLY A 563 -17.20 7.40 9.19
CA GLY A 563 -17.73 6.28 8.42
C GLY A 563 -18.35 5.23 9.34
N ARG A 564 -18.68 4.06 8.79
CA ARG A 564 -19.29 2.95 9.56
C ARG A 564 -18.77 1.60 9.10
N PRO A 565 -18.78 0.56 9.97
CA PRO A 565 -18.55 -0.79 9.49
C PRO A 565 -19.63 -1.18 8.50
N THR A 566 -19.28 -2.02 7.52
CA THR A 566 -20.26 -2.64 6.64
C THR A 566 -21.28 -3.43 7.48
N PRO A 567 -22.60 -3.25 7.29
CA PRO A 567 -23.59 -4.01 8.04
C PRO A 567 -23.60 -5.48 7.63
N HIS A 568 -23.26 -6.40 8.54
CA HIS A 568 -23.38 -7.85 8.34
C HIS A 568 -24.45 -8.47 9.25
N ALA A 569 -25.05 -9.56 8.77
CA ALA A 569 -26.15 -10.24 9.40
C ALA A 569 -25.89 -10.61 10.86
N GLY A 570 -26.81 -10.28 11.76
CA GLY A 570 -26.69 -10.54 13.20
C GLY A 570 -25.55 -9.76 13.88
N ASP A 571 -25.46 -8.46 13.58
CA ASP A 571 -24.57 -7.49 14.24
C ASP A 571 -23.08 -7.87 14.23
N THR A 572 -22.64 -8.55 13.15
CA THR A 572 -21.24 -8.91 12.95
C THR A 572 -20.46 -7.71 12.39
N VAL A 573 -19.27 -7.46 12.93
CA VAL A 573 -18.38 -6.37 12.52
C VAL A 573 -17.02 -6.96 12.18
N PHE A 574 -16.53 -6.68 10.97
CA PHE A 574 -15.15 -6.93 10.58
C PHE A 574 -14.33 -5.64 10.73
N SER A 575 -13.04 -5.77 11.03
CA SER A 575 -12.15 -4.59 11.09
C SER A 575 -11.71 -4.15 9.70
N ASP A 576 -11.75 -5.06 8.73
CA ASP A 576 -11.30 -4.94 7.35
C ASP A 576 -12.46 -4.82 6.32
N ASP A 577 -13.67 -4.45 6.75
CA ASP A 577 -14.84 -4.20 5.88
C ASP A 577 -15.60 -2.95 6.37
N TRP A 578 -15.37 -1.79 5.73
CA TRP A 578 -15.86 -0.47 6.13
C TRP A 578 -16.48 0.31 4.96
N ILE A 579 -17.40 1.22 5.30
CA ILE A 579 -18.04 2.14 4.36
C ILE A 579 -17.54 3.56 4.66
N ASP A 580 -16.91 4.15 3.65
CA ASP A 580 -16.52 5.57 3.63
C ASP A 580 -17.76 6.45 3.46
N GLU A 581 -17.96 7.40 4.38
CA GLU A 581 -19.08 8.34 4.38
C GLU A 581 -18.62 9.76 4.03
N THR A 582 -19.32 10.41 3.11
CA THR A 582 -18.95 11.75 2.59
C THR A 582 -19.90 12.84 3.08
N TYR A 583 -19.32 13.96 3.48
CA TYR A 583 -19.99 15.12 4.05
C TYR A 583 -19.68 16.35 3.18
N ASN A 584 -20.57 16.65 2.23
CA ASN A 584 -20.49 17.83 1.38
C ASN A 584 -21.23 18.99 2.07
N VAL A 585 -20.53 20.08 2.40
CA VAL A 585 -21.13 21.19 3.14
C VAL A 585 -20.67 22.54 2.57
N ASN A 586 -21.57 23.38 2.06
CA ASN A 586 -21.18 24.68 1.50
C ASN A 586 -20.41 25.55 2.52
N GLN A 587 -20.86 25.58 3.78
CA GLN A 587 -20.19 26.27 4.89
C GLN A 587 -20.25 25.48 6.20
N VAL A 588 -19.11 25.25 6.85
CA VAL A 588 -19.03 24.78 8.25
C VAL A 588 -18.59 25.95 9.13
N ASP A 589 -19.24 26.19 10.26
CA ASP A 589 -18.81 27.17 11.26
C ASP A 589 -18.72 26.50 12.64
N VAL A 590 -17.51 26.45 13.21
CA VAL A 590 -17.24 25.83 14.52
C VAL A 590 -17.05 26.93 15.55
N ALA A 591 -17.97 27.05 16.49
CA ALA A 591 -17.99 28.11 17.48
C ALA A 591 -16.82 28.02 18.47
N SER A 592 -16.52 29.11 19.17
CA SER A 592 -15.45 29.18 20.15
C SER A 592 -15.57 28.09 21.23
N HIS A 593 -14.47 27.37 21.47
CA HIS A 593 -14.38 26.18 22.32
C HIS A 593 -15.18 24.94 21.89
N ALA A 594 -15.98 24.99 20.83
CA ALA A 594 -16.62 23.79 20.27
C ALA A 594 -15.59 22.93 19.51
N THR A 595 -15.91 21.64 19.35
CA THR A 595 -15.05 20.68 18.64
C THR A 595 -15.80 20.02 17.50
N LEU A 596 -15.23 20.06 16.30
CA LEU A 596 -15.58 19.18 15.19
C LEU A 596 -14.52 18.08 15.08
N ARG A 597 -14.94 16.85 14.78
CA ARG A 597 -14.03 15.78 14.37
C ARG A 597 -14.41 15.19 13.02
N VAL A 598 -13.39 14.89 12.22
CA VAL A 598 -13.49 13.99 11.07
C VAL A 598 -12.72 12.72 11.44
N ASN A 599 -13.44 11.62 11.56
CA ASN A 599 -12.95 10.35 12.10
C ASN A 599 -12.61 9.35 10.99
N GLU A 600 -12.34 8.09 11.34
CA GLU A 600 -12.06 7.03 10.35
C GLU A 600 -13.20 6.90 9.34
N HIS A 601 -12.83 6.69 8.07
CA HIS A 601 -13.73 6.47 6.94
C HIS A 601 -14.68 7.67 6.70
N ALA A 602 -14.22 8.90 6.96
CA ALA A 602 -15.00 10.11 6.77
C ALA A 602 -14.28 11.17 5.91
N THR A 603 -14.98 11.67 4.90
CA THR A 603 -14.50 12.72 3.98
C THR A 603 -15.34 13.98 4.16
N LEU A 604 -14.70 15.10 4.54
CA LEU A 604 -15.34 16.41 4.68
C LEU A 604 -14.93 17.34 3.53
N ASN A 605 -15.89 17.70 2.68
CA ASN A 605 -15.73 18.60 1.55
C ASN A 605 -16.44 19.93 1.86
N ALA A 606 -15.70 20.94 2.34
CA ALA A 606 -16.34 22.17 2.86
C ALA A 606 -15.48 23.44 2.84
N ASN A 607 -16.15 24.60 2.91
CA ASN A 607 -15.53 25.82 3.41
C ASN A 607 -15.70 25.84 4.94
N VAL A 608 -14.63 25.61 5.70
CA VAL A 608 -14.64 25.47 7.16
C VAL A 608 -14.13 26.75 7.81
N LYS A 609 -14.84 27.24 8.83
CA LYS A 609 -14.41 28.37 9.66
C LYS A 609 -14.30 27.94 11.13
N LEU A 610 -13.09 27.99 11.68
CA LEU A 610 -12.82 27.71 13.09
C LEU A 610 -12.68 29.03 13.85
N ASN A 611 -13.66 29.38 14.68
CA ASN A 611 -13.65 30.61 15.48
C ASN A 611 -12.60 30.56 16.61
N GLU A 612 -12.44 31.66 17.35
CA GLU A 612 -11.40 31.77 18.38
C GLU A 612 -11.43 30.59 19.36
N GLN A 613 -10.30 29.92 19.54
CA GLN A 613 -10.15 28.75 20.42
C GLN A 613 -11.06 27.54 20.09
N ALA A 614 -11.61 27.44 18.88
CA ALA A 614 -12.27 26.24 18.37
C ALA A 614 -11.25 25.13 17.99
N ASN A 615 -11.70 23.87 17.92
CA ASN A 615 -10.84 22.73 17.59
C ASN A 615 -11.44 21.89 16.44
N MET A 616 -10.61 21.55 15.46
CA MET A 616 -10.88 20.49 14.48
C MET A 616 -9.92 19.34 14.72
N MET A 617 -10.45 18.13 14.93
CA MET A 617 -9.63 16.92 15.08
C MET A 617 -9.80 16.02 13.84
N LEU A 618 -8.68 15.61 13.25
CA LEU A 618 -8.63 14.64 12.15
C LEU A 618 -7.99 13.35 12.68
N ASN A 619 -8.72 12.24 12.62
CA ASN A 619 -8.19 10.92 13.00
C ASN A 619 -7.71 10.15 11.76
N SER A 620 -7.10 8.97 11.95
CA SER A 620 -6.73 8.06 10.85
C SER A 620 -7.85 7.92 9.81
N LYS A 621 -7.52 7.77 8.53
CA LYS A 621 -8.52 7.51 7.45
C LYS A 621 -9.57 8.62 7.33
N SER A 622 -9.16 9.87 7.59
CA SER A 622 -9.99 11.05 7.35
C SER A 622 -9.41 11.90 6.22
N HIS A 623 -10.31 12.48 5.44
CA HIS A 623 -9.99 13.38 4.33
C HIS A 623 -10.68 14.73 4.52
N LEU A 624 -9.94 15.81 4.31
CA LEU A 624 -10.43 17.19 4.40
C LEU A 624 -10.11 17.94 3.11
N SER A 625 -11.15 18.37 2.39
CA SER A 625 -11.04 19.15 1.15
C SER A 625 -11.86 20.45 1.21
N GLY A 626 -11.59 21.38 0.29
CA GLY A 626 -12.23 22.70 0.24
C GLY A 626 -11.33 23.81 0.77
N GLN A 627 -11.76 24.57 1.77
CA GLN A 627 -11.04 25.71 2.34
C GLN A 627 -11.15 25.71 3.87
N VAL A 628 -10.15 26.24 4.59
CA VAL A 628 -10.22 26.44 6.04
C VAL A 628 -9.76 27.85 6.45
N GLU A 629 -10.60 28.57 7.19
CA GLU A 629 -10.25 29.82 7.89
C GLU A 629 -10.00 29.53 9.38
N LEU A 630 -8.80 29.84 9.86
CA LEU A 630 -8.39 29.65 11.26
C LEU A 630 -8.32 30.99 12.01
N ALA A 631 -9.25 31.22 12.94
CA ALA A 631 -9.20 32.36 13.84
C ALA A 631 -8.25 32.14 15.04
N SER A 632 -8.07 33.20 15.85
CA SER A 632 -7.04 33.30 16.89
C SER A 632 -7.09 32.14 17.88
N GLY A 633 -5.97 31.41 17.98
CA GLY A 633 -5.83 30.29 18.90
C GLY A 633 -6.69 29.06 18.59
N SER A 634 -7.34 28.99 17.42
CA SER A 634 -7.93 27.74 16.93
C SER A 634 -6.85 26.72 16.55
N VAL A 635 -7.22 25.44 16.51
CA VAL A 635 -6.26 24.33 16.28
C VAL A 635 -6.85 23.28 15.35
N ILE A 636 -6.08 22.89 14.33
CA ILE A 636 -6.25 21.61 13.63
C ILE A 636 -5.33 20.58 14.30
N SER A 637 -5.91 19.50 14.81
CA SER A 637 -5.22 18.44 15.56
C SER A 637 -5.32 17.12 14.80
N VAL A 638 -4.20 16.59 14.31
CA VAL A 638 -4.14 15.29 13.60
C VAL A 638 -3.66 14.22 14.57
N ASP A 639 -4.52 13.25 14.87
CA ASP A 639 -4.29 12.20 15.88
C ASP A 639 -4.79 10.83 15.39
N GLN A 640 -3.84 10.04 14.91
CA GLN A 640 -4.01 8.69 14.41
C GLN A 640 -4.01 7.61 15.52
N THR A 641 -4.18 8.00 16.81
CA THR A 641 -4.29 7.05 17.93
C THR A 641 -5.72 6.82 18.44
N ASP A 642 -6.65 7.77 18.30
CA ASP A 642 -8.03 7.69 18.80
C ASP A 642 -8.96 6.89 17.85
N SER A 643 -8.52 5.69 17.47
CA SER A 643 -9.35 4.69 16.79
C SER A 643 -10.31 4.05 17.80
N LYS A 644 -11.52 4.58 17.89
CA LYS A 644 -12.63 3.97 18.68
C LYS A 644 -13.22 2.72 18.03
N THR A 645 -12.82 2.48 16.79
CA THR A 645 -13.52 1.66 15.79
C THR A 645 -12.67 0.48 15.33
N THR A 646 -11.38 0.46 15.65
CA THR A 646 -10.45 -0.65 15.40
C THR A 646 -10.32 -1.07 13.94
N SER A 647 -10.61 -0.17 13.00
CA SER A 647 -10.52 -0.46 11.57
C SER A 647 -9.10 -0.84 11.18
N THR A 648 -8.97 -1.94 10.44
CA THR A 648 -7.76 -2.42 9.76
C THR A 648 -7.88 -2.28 8.24
N ASP A 649 -9.00 -1.78 7.71
CA ASP A 649 -9.15 -1.45 6.29
C ASP A 649 -8.36 -0.18 5.92
N GLY A 650 -7.74 -0.13 4.76
CA GLY A 650 -6.89 0.99 4.33
C GLY A 650 -5.61 1.22 5.18
N ASN A 651 -4.88 2.27 4.83
CA ASN A 651 -3.77 2.81 5.64
C ASN A 651 -4.30 3.68 6.78
N ASN A 652 -3.47 4.04 7.76
CA ASN A 652 -3.87 4.95 8.85
C ASN A 652 -3.73 6.44 8.49
N ASP A 653 -3.51 6.77 7.22
CA ASP A 653 -3.06 8.10 6.83
C ASP A 653 -4.19 9.14 6.89
N VAL A 654 -3.81 10.42 6.95
CA VAL A 654 -4.74 11.56 6.99
C VAL A 654 -4.40 12.48 5.84
N ILE A 655 -5.41 12.94 5.11
CA ILE A 655 -5.23 13.73 3.88
C ILE A 655 -5.90 15.09 4.05
N ILE A 656 -5.14 16.17 3.80
CA ILE A 656 -5.65 17.53 3.71
C ILE A 656 -5.34 18.07 2.31
N ASP A 657 -6.38 18.17 1.48
CA ASP A 657 -6.33 18.85 0.18
C ASP A 657 -6.99 20.24 0.27
N ALA A 658 -7.60 20.58 1.40
CA ALA A 658 -8.12 21.92 1.67
C ALA A 658 -6.99 22.96 1.76
N ALA A 659 -7.21 24.18 1.28
CA ALA A 659 -6.30 25.29 1.50
C ALA A 659 -6.63 26.00 2.83
N ILE A 660 -5.65 26.11 3.71
CA ILE A 660 -5.79 26.63 5.08
C ILE A 660 -5.21 28.05 5.16
N SER A 661 -5.94 28.95 5.84
CA SER A 661 -5.62 30.38 5.98
C SER A 661 -5.84 30.87 7.42
N GLY A 662 -5.34 32.06 7.75
CA GLY A 662 -5.57 32.71 9.06
C GLY A 662 -4.40 32.61 10.05
N ASN A 663 -4.69 32.45 11.34
CA ASN A 663 -3.69 32.54 12.43
C ASN A 663 -3.85 31.49 13.56
N GLY A 664 -4.68 30.46 13.37
CA GLY A 664 -4.63 29.24 14.19
C GLY A 664 -3.43 28.33 13.87
N THR A 665 -3.31 27.21 14.59
CA THR A 665 -2.14 26.30 14.54
C THR A 665 -2.48 24.91 14.02
N LEU A 666 -1.53 24.24 13.37
CA LEU A 666 -1.64 22.82 12.98
C LEU A 666 -0.74 21.94 13.85
N LYS A 667 -1.26 20.81 14.34
CA LYS A 667 -0.53 19.89 15.23
C LYS A 667 -0.74 18.44 14.84
N LYS A 668 0.34 17.71 14.55
CA LYS A 668 0.33 16.27 14.27
C LYS A 668 0.89 15.52 15.49
N MET A 669 0.02 14.81 16.21
CA MET A 669 0.32 14.25 17.54
C MET A 669 0.77 12.79 17.53
N ALA A 670 0.47 12.04 16.46
CA ALA A 670 0.47 10.58 16.44
C ALA A 670 1.37 9.97 15.35
N PRO A 671 1.80 8.71 15.46
CA PRO A 671 2.44 7.97 14.37
C PRO A 671 1.54 7.80 13.15
N GLY A 672 2.12 7.59 11.96
CA GLY A 672 1.42 7.55 10.66
C GLY A 672 1.77 8.75 9.78
N ALA A 673 1.29 8.80 8.53
CA ALA A 673 1.53 9.95 7.65
C ALA A 673 0.37 10.96 7.68
N LEU A 674 0.69 12.24 7.55
CA LEU A 674 -0.23 13.32 7.22
C LEU A 674 0.17 13.86 5.84
N TYR A 675 -0.73 13.80 4.87
CA TYR A 675 -0.56 14.41 3.56
C TYR A 675 -1.19 15.80 3.55
N ILE A 676 -0.45 16.78 3.02
CA ILE A 676 -0.95 18.11 2.70
C ILE A 676 -0.59 18.39 1.24
N ASN A 677 -1.58 18.41 0.35
CA ASN A 677 -1.37 18.56 -1.11
C ASN A 677 -1.87 19.92 -1.63
N SER A 678 -1.80 20.95 -0.77
CA SER A 678 -2.35 22.28 -1.01
C SER A 678 -1.35 23.39 -0.65
N ASP A 679 -1.58 24.59 -1.18
CA ASP A 679 -0.89 25.81 -0.74
C ASP A 679 -1.63 26.47 0.43
N ASN A 680 -0.91 26.76 1.51
CA ASN A 680 -1.48 27.17 2.78
C ASN A 680 -0.86 28.47 3.30
N THR A 681 -1.73 29.42 3.64
CA THR A 681 -1.41 30.81 3.99
C THR A 681 -1.59 31.14 5.47
N PHE A 682 -1.88 30.15 6.32
CA PHE A 682 -1.99 30.36 7.76
C PHE A 682 -0.62 30.66 8.40
N THR A 683 -0.64 31.53 9.41
CA THR A 683 0.55 32.13 10.03
C THR A 683 0.84 31.62 11.45
N GLY A 684 -0.10 30.91 12.07
CA GLY A 684 0.16 30.19 13.32
C GLY A 684 0.98 28.93 13.06
N SER A 685 1.81 28.52 14.02
CA SER A 685 2.82 27.48 13.80
C SER A 685 2.26 26.09 13.49
N THR A 686 3.01 25.35 12.67
CA THR A 686 2.83 23.92 12.42
C THR A 686 3.79 23.13 13.32
N HIS A 687 3.30 22.14 14.05
CA HIS A 687 4.12 21.27 14.91
C HIS A 687 3.86 19.79 14.63
N ILE A 688 4.89 19.07 14.21
CA ILE A 688 4.88 17.64 13.97
C ILE A 688 5.58 16.94 15.13
N TYR A 689 4.79 16.33 16.03
CA TYR A 689 5.29 15.64 17.21
C TYR A 689 5.62 14.16 16.96
N SER A 690 5.04 13.55 15.92
CA SER A 690 5.26 12.13 15.59
C SER A 690 4.85 11.78 14.15
N GLY A 691 5.49 10.73 13.61
CA GLY A 691 5.24 10.23 12.26
C GLY A 691 5.79 11.12 11.15
N ALA A 692 5.14 11.08 9.99
CA ALA A 692 5.53 11.83 8.81
C ALA A 692 4.56 12.98 8.51
N LEU A 693 5.10 14.09 8.01
CA LEU A 693 4.41 15.08 7.19
C LEU A 693 4.87 14.89 5.75
N ILE A 694 3.93 14.59 4.85
CA ILE A 694 4.13 14.55 3.41
C ILE A 694 3.50 15.84 2.86
N LEU A 695 4.33 16.79 2.42
CA LEU A 695 3.90 18.11 1.98
C LEU A 695 4.20 18.27 0.49
N ASN A 696 3.14 18.40 -0.31
CA ASN A 696 3.19 18.62 -1.76
C ASN A 696 2.53 19.97 -2.06
N GLY A 697 3.21 21.05 -1.68
CA GLY A 697 2.65 22.42 -1.64
C GLY A 697 3.36 23.30 -0.61
N SER A 698 2.78 24.46 -0.31
CA SER A 698 3.37 25.44 0.62
C SER A 698 2.71 25.55 2.00
N LEU A 699 3.50 25.89 3.01
CA LEU A 699 3.06 26.32 4.35
C LEU A 699 3.70 27.67 4.73
N THR A 700 2.89 28.71 4.90
CA THR A 700 3.33 30.05 5.36
C THR A 700 3.65 30.10 6.87
N SER A 701 3.39 29.01 7.59
CA SER A 701 3.72 28.85 9.02
C SER A 701 5.18 28.43 9.22
N THR A 702 5.81 28.83 10.33
CA THR A 702 6.97 28.10 10.88
C THR A 702 6.58 26.63 11.16
N VAL A 703 7.38 25.70 10.65
CA VAL A 703 7.22 24.25 10.81
C VAL A 703 8.24 23.72 11.81
N THR A 704 7.78 23.14 12.92
CA THR A 704 8.63 22.41 13.87
C THR A 704 8.49 20.90 13.67
N MET A 705 9.59 20.21 13.41
CA MET A 705 9.70 18.76 13.29
C MET A 705 10.40 18.20 14.55
N GLU A 706 9.65 17.52 15.42
CA GLU A 706 10.18 16.92 16.66
C GLU A 706 11.00 15.65 16.41
N GLN A 707 11.64 15.10 17.45
CA GLN A 707 12.61 14.02 17.32
C GLN A 707 12.03 12.75 16.66
N ASN A 708 12.79 12.12 15.75
CA ASN A 708 12.37 10.93 14.98
C ASN A 708 11.12 11.15 14.08
N THR A 709 10.94 12.37 13.56
CA THR A 709 9.90 12.66 12.55
C THR A 709 10.46 12.71 11.13
N VAL A 710 9.55 12.75 10.15
CA VAL A 710 9.90 12.81 8.72
C VAL A 710 9.16 13.98 8.06
N LEU A 711 9.87 14.81 7.30
CA LEU A 711 9.29 15.77 6.35
C LEU A 711 9.65 15.32 4.93
N ALA A 712 8.65 14.90 4.17
CA ALA A 712 8.83 14.43 2.80
C ALA A 712 7.93 15.17 1.80
N GLY A 713 8.23 15.04 0.51
CA GLY A 713 7.46 15.67 -0.57
C GLY A 713 7.99 17.05 -1.00
N ASN A 714 7.54 17.44 -2.19
CA ASN A 714 7.96 18.64 -2.90
C ASN A 714 7.30 19.87 -2.28
N SER A 715 8.02 20.59 -1.44
CA SER A 715 7.44 21.48 -0.43
C SER A 715 8.11 22.85 -0.33
N THR A 716 7.34 23.84 0.11
CA THR A 716 7.85 25.18 0.44
C THR A 716 7.37 25.61 1.83
N VAL A 717 8.27 25.98 2.72
CA VAL A 717 7.93 26.37 4.10
C VAL A 717 8.57 27.72 4.46
N THR A 718 7.96 28.50 5.35
CA THR A 718 8.56 29.78 5.76
C THR A 718 9.82 29.59 6.61
N ASP A 719 9.70 29.03 7.82
CA ASP A 719 10.85 28.65 8.65
C ASP A 719 10.74 27.17 9.01
N LEU A 720 11.87 26.46 9.09
CA LEU A 720 11.91 25.04 9.38
C LEU A 720 12.82 24.75 10.58
N ILE A 721 12.26 24.14 11.63
CA ILE A 721 12.96 23.83 12.87
C ILE A 721 12.99 22.30 13.05
N LEU A 722 14.14 21.69 12.80
CA LEU A 722 14.40 20.26 13.03
C LEU A 722 15.00 20.08 14.43
N LYS A 723 14.49 19.10 15.20
CA LYS A 723 15.14 18.65 16.44
C LYS A 723 16.32 17.71 16.13
N ASP A 724 16.56 16.71 16.97
CA ASP A 724 17.53 15.65 16.70
C ASP A 724 16.84 14.53 15.88
N ASP A 725 17.62 13.79 15.08
CA ASP A 725 17.19 12.56 14.38
C ASP A 725 15.96 12.74 13.43
N VAL A 726 15.76 13.91 12.81
CA VAL A 726 14.71 14.16 11.80
C VAL A 726 15.20 13.79 10.41
N GLN A 727 14.31 13.27 9.56
CA GLN A 727 14.60 12.96 8.15
C GLN A 727 13.89 13.93 7.19
N LEU A 728 14.62 14.40 6.17
CA LEU A 728 14.13 15.18 5.04
C LEU A 728 14.22 14.34 3.76
N LEU A 729 13.11 14.21 3.03
CA LEU A 729 13.05 13.47 1.75
C LEU A 729 12.25 14.27 0.71
N PRO A 730 12.88 15.11 -0.14
CA PRO A 730 12.15 15.93 -1.10
C PRO A 730 11.25 15.12 -2.05
N GLN A 731 11.66 13.91 -2.43
CA GLN A 731 10.84 13.01 -3.21
C GLN A 731 10.04 12.04 -2.32
N TRP A 732 8.75 11.86 -2.66
CA TRP A 732 7.85 10.88 -2.07
C TRP A 732 6.68 10.57 -3.02
N PRO A 733 6.17 9.31 -3.10
CA PRO A 733 6.74 8.10 -2.51
C PRO A 733 8.00 7.67 -3.29
N ALA A 734 8.87 6.86 -2.66
CA ALA A 734 10.10 6.37 -3.30
C ALA A 734 9.83 5.73 -4.69
N GLU A 735 10.39 6.33 -5.74
CA GLU A 735 10.37 5.82 -7.11
C GLU A 735 11.10 4.46 -7.20
N SER A 736 10.67 3.60 -8.13
CA SER A 736 11.44 2.41 -8.48
C SER A 736 12.63 2.77 -9.36
N GLU A 737 13.69 1.96 -9.37
CA GLU A 737 14.86 2.15 -10.26
C GLU A 737 14.51 2.01 -11.76
N SER A 738 13.25 1.69 -12.10
CA SER A 738 12.71 1.66 -13.46
C SER A 738 11.85 2.89 -13.84
N ASP A 739 11.58 3.79 -12.91
CA ASP A 739 10.82 5.02 -13.19
C ASP A 739 11.72 6.12 -13.76
N ALA A 740 11.13 7.06 -14.51
CA ALA A 740 11.87 8.19 -15.08
C ALA A 740 12.14 9.24 -14.00
N PHE A 741 13.41 9.62 -13.81
CA PHE A 741 13.85 10.52 -12.74
C PHE A 741 13.10 11.87 -12.77
N MET A 742 12.25 12.11 -11.77
CA MET A 742 11.57 13.38 -11.57
C MET A 742 12.17 14.13 -10.37
N PRO A 743 12.86 15.28 -10.56
CA PRO A 743 13.49 16.03 -9.47
C PRO A 743 12.44 16.66 -8.54
N ALA A 744 12.62 16.50 -7.22
CA ALA A 744 11.77 17.13 -6.21
C ALA A 744 12.56 18.07 -5.30
N THR A 745 11.94 19.15 -4.81
CA THR A 745 12.62 20.21 -4.05
C THR A 745 11.97 20.45 -2.69
N GLN A 746 12.77 20.71 -1.67
CA GLN A 746 12.30 21.32 -0.43
C GLN A 746 12.87 22.74 -0.32
N THR A 747 12.00 23.73 -0.17
CA THR A 747 12.35 25.15 -0.11
C THR A 747 12.02 25.71 1.27
N VAL A 748 12.98 26.39 1.90
CA VAL A 748 12.80 27.11 3.17
C VAL A 748 13.01 28.59 2.89
N ASN A 749 11.94 29.39 2.92
CA ASN A 749 12.00 30.81 2.53
C ASN A 749 12.71 31.71 3.55
N GLY A 750 12.84 31.23 4.78
CA GLY A 750 13.52 31.87 5.91
C GLY A 750 14.60 30.94 6.48
N THR A 751 14.56 30.71 7.80
CA THR A 751 15.64 30.02 8.51
C THR A 751 15.41 28.50 8.54
N LEU A 752 16.43 27.72 8.18
CA LEU A 752 16.54 26.32 8.57
C LEU A 752 17.35 26.22 9.87
N ALA A 753 16.71 25.83 10.97
CA ALA A 753 17.36 25.57 12.25
C ALA A 753 17.39 24.06 12.52
N ALA A 754 18.58 23.46 12.64
CA ALA A 754 18.73 22.01 12.76
C ALA A 754 19.52 21.56 14.00
N GLY A 755 18.96 20.59 14.72
CA GLY A 755 19.66 19.81 15.75
C GLY A 755 20.63 18.77 15.19
N ASN A 756 20.90 17.74 15.98
CA ASN A 756 21.90 16.71 15.72
C ASN A 756 21.35 15.54 14.88
N ASN A 757 22.23 14.79 14.21
CA ASN A 757 21.91 13.56 13.48
C ASN A 757 20.85 13.69 12.35
N ASN A 758 20.42 14.89 12.00
CA ASN A 758 19.43 15.10 10.94
C ASN A 758 19.95 14.59 9.59
N LEU A 759 19.07 13.92 8.86
CA LEU A 759 19.37 13.24 7.59
C LEU A 759 18.57 13.88 6.46
N LEU A 760 19.26 14.36 5.43
CA LEU A 760 18.68 14.77 4.15
C LEU A 760 18.97 13.68 3.12
N SER A 761 17.92 13.04 2.60
CA SER A 761 18.03 12.01 1.57
C SER A 761 17.65 12.61 0.21
N LEU A 762 18.63 12.74 -0.68
CA LEU A 762 18.46 13.24 -2.05
C LEU A 762 18.75 12.11 -3.04
N ARG A 763 18.10 12.13 -4.20
CA ARG A 763 18.52 11.33 -5.35
C ARG A 763 19.26 12.22 -6.34
N ALA A 764 20.21 11.64 -7.07
CA ALA A 764 20.97 12.33 -8.11
C ALA A 764 21.10 11.44 -9.36
N HIS A 765 20.87 12.03 -10.54
CA HIS A 765 21.01 11.37 -11.83
C HIS A 765 22.26 11.87 -12.55
N PHE A 766 23.22 10.96 -12.71
CA PHE A 766 24.54 11.22 -13.29
C PHE A 766 24.52 10.90 -14.79
N ASP A 767 23.90 11.77 -15.59
CA ASP A 767 23.99 11.79 -17.06
C ASP A 767 24.75 13.06 -17.50
N PRO A 768 25.85 12.94 -18.29
CA PRO A 768 26.62 14.10 -18.76
C PRO A 768 25.87 15.03 -19.71
N SER A 769 24.72 14.60 -20.23
CA SER A 769 23.85 15.39 -21.12
C SER A 769 22.90 16.30 -20.34
N PHE A 770 22.46 15.85 -19.15
CA PHE A 770 21.49 16.55 -18.31
C PHE A 770 21.47 15.96 -16.89
N ALA A 771 22.35 16.43 -16.01
CA ALA A 771 22.34 16.01 -14.61
C ALA A 771 21.10 16.56 -13.87
N GLN A 772 20.43 15.73 -13.10
CA GLN A 772 19.22 16.09 -12.35
C GLN A 772 19.34 15.67 -10.87
N THR A 773 18.73 16.43 -9.97
CA THR A 773 18.79 16.18 -8.51
C THR A 773 17.48 16.48 -7.83
N ASP A 774 17.25 15.78 -6.71
CA ASP A 774 16.43 16.35 -5.65
C ASP A 774 17.23 17.46 -4.95
N LYS A 775 16.57 18.55 -4.52
CA LYS A 775 17.24 19.74 -3.96
C LYS A 775 16.69 20.18 -2.61
N LEU A 776 17.56 20.81 -1.82
CA LEU A 776 17.19 21.63 -0.65
C LEU A 776 17.61 23.09 -0.89
N LEU A 777 16.64 24.00 -0.97
CA LEU A 777 16.86 25.43 -1.20
C LEU A 777 16.52 26.21 0.08
N ILE A 778 17.39 27.12 0.50
CA ILE A 778 17.21 27.91 1.73
C ILE A 778 17.45 29.39 1.39
N ASN A 779 16.39 30.20 1.40
CA ASN A 779 16.47 31.62 1.05
C ASN A 779 16.91 32.51 2.23
N GLY A 780 16.88 31.99 3.47
CA GLY A 780 17.47 32.62 4.65
C GLY A 780 18.69 31.88 5.19
N ASP A 781 18.85 31.84 6.51
CA ASP A 781 20.02 31.30 7.20
C ASP A 781 19.91 29.78 7.47
N MET A 782 21.05 29.10 7.46
CA MET A 782 21.21 27.70 7.88
C MET A 782 21.96 27.64 9.24
N VAL A 783 21.20 27.39 10.31
CA VAL A 783 21.67 27.44 11.70
C VAL A 783 21.68 26.04 12.30
N SER A 784 22.86 25.45 12.52
CA SER A 784 22.99 24.15 13.18
C SER A 784 24.17 24.07 14.14
N SER A 785 24.08 23.18 15.14
CA SER A 785 25.19 22.85 16.05
C SER A 785 26.06 21.69 15.56
N ALA A 786 25.60 21.00 14.52
CA ALA A 786 26.27 19.88 13.86
C ALA A 786 25.93 19.89 12.36
N PRO A 787 26.77 19.29 11.50
CA PRO A 787 26.45 19.16 10.07
C PRO A 787 25.19 18.31 9.86
N VAL A 788 24.26 18.79 9.02
CA VAL A 788 23.19 17.92 8.50
C VAL A 788 23.83 16.87 7.59
N THR A 789 23.44 15.62 7.77
CA THR A 789 24.02 14.50 7.04
C THR A 789 23.25 14.30 5.75
N VAL A 790 23.93 14.25 4.62
CA VAL A 790 23.36 14.15 3.27
C VAL A 790 23.61 12.74 2.75
N GLN A 791 22.55 11.94 2.64
CA GLN A 791 22.57 10.69 1.90
C GLN A 791 22.17 10.98 0.46
N VAL A 792 22.99 10.52 -0.48
CA VAL A 792 22.70 10.62 -1.91
C VAL A 792 22.47 9.22 -2.46
N THR A 793 21.34 9.02 -3.12
CA THR A 793 21.04 7.81 -3.92
C THR A 793 21.40 8.11 -5.38
N PRO A 794 22.51 7.57 -5.91
CA PRO A 794 22.96 7.86 -7.27
C PRO A 794 22.27 6.95 -8.30
N SER A 795 22.04 7.50 -9.50
CA SER A 795 21.50 6.81 -10.67
C SER A 795 22.18 7.32 -11.96
N GLY A 796 21.92 6.71 -13.11
CA GLY A 796 22.63 7.04 -14.36
C GLY A 796 23.99 6.34 -14.46
N ALA A 797 24.86 6.78 -15.38
CA ALA A 797 26.14 6.11 -15.65
C ALA A 797 27.28 6.54 -14.68
N GLY A 798 27.24 7.78 -14.20
CA GLY A 798 28.45 8.46 -13.75
C GLY A 798 29.17 9.13 -14.91
N PHE A 799 29.81 10.27 -14.66
CA PHE A 799 30.59 11.00 -15.67
C PHE A 799 31.65 11.88 -15.00
N PHE A 800 32.62 12.34 -15.80
CA PHE A 800 33.64 13.28 -15.36
C PHE A 800 33.05 14.70 -15.29
N THR A 801 32.96 15.27 -14.10
CA THR A 801 32.26 16.54 -13.83
C THR A 801 33.06 17.79 -14.15
N ASP A 802 34.39 17.67 -14.15
CA ASP A 802 35.31 18.67 -14.69
C ASP A 802 35.21 18.60 -16.22
N THR A 803 34.70 19.68 -16.82
CA THR A 803 34.33 19.76 -18.24
C THR A 803 35.29 20.62 -19.06
N ASP A 804 35.98 21.58 -18.45
CA ASP A 804 37.01 22.39 -19.13
C ASP A 804 38.42 21.78 -19.05
N ASN A 805 38.62 20.82 -18.14
CA ASN A 805 39.82 20.01 -17.89
C ASN A 805 40.97 20.81 -17.22
N ASP A 806 40.65 21.81 -16.37
CA ASP A 806 41.65 22.50 -15.53
C ASP A 806 42.13 21.67 -14.32
N GLY A 807 41.38 20.62 -13.92
CA GLY A 807 41.71 19.72 -12.83
C GLY A 807 41.25 20.17 -11.43
N ALA A 808 40.54 21.29 -11.33
CA ALA A 808 40.02 21.85 -10.09
C ALA A 808 38.55 21.47 -9.86
N ALA A 809 37.83 22.31 -9.12
CA ALA A 809 36.44 22.14 -8.72
C ALA A 809 35.75 23.50 -8.85
N ASP A 810 35.07 23.77 -9.98
CA ASP A 810 34.46 25.08 -10.28
C ASP A 810 32.94 25.14 -10.03
N ASN A 811 32.43 26.34 -9.78
CA ASN A 811 31.04 26.61 -9.46
C ASN A 811 30.05 26.41 -10.62
N GLN A 812 30.52 26.33 -11.87
CA GLN A 812 29.70 26.00 -13.05
C GLN A 812 29.51 24.48 -13.21
N GLU A 813 30.26 23.66 -12.48
CA GLU A 813 30.50 22.26 -12.84
C GLU A 813 29.89 21.24 -11.85
N GLY A 814 29.76 19.99 -12.30
CA GLY A 814 29.07 18.95 -11.54
C GLY A 814 27.67 19.33 -11.07
N ILE A 815 27.28 18.81 -9.90
CA ILE A 815 25.87 18.53 -9.59
C ILE A 815 25.44 19.21 -8.28
N SER A 816 24.72 20.34 -8.37
CA SER A 816 24.19 21.07 -7.19
C SER A 816 23.08 20.30 -6.46
N LEU A 817 23.22 20.18 -5.13
CA LEU A 817 22.27 19.51 -4.23
C LEU A 817 21.57 20.47 -3.27
N ILE A 818 22.29 21.45 -2.74
CA ILE A 818 21.80 22.33 -1.67
C ILE A 818 22.29 23.75 -1.94
N GLN A 819 21.41 24.74 -1.78
CA GLN A 819 21.79 26.16 -1.89
C GLN A 819 21.27 26.96 -0.68
N VAL A 820 22.06 27.93 -0.21
CA VAL A 820 21.70 28.81 0.91
C VAL A 820 22.02 30.27 0.56
N ALA A 821 21.01 31.13 0.46
CA ALA A 821 21.20 32.55 0.17
C ALA A 821 21.69 33.37 1.38
N GLY A 822 21.32 32.97 2.60
CA GLY A 822 21.78 33.58 3.84
C GLY A 822 23.06 32.97 4.41
N ASN A 823 23.21 33.07 5.73
CA ASN A 823 24.39 32.56 6.44
C ASN A 823 24.42 31.03 6.48
N ALA A 824 25.50 30.45 5.96
CA ALA A 824 25.86 29.04 6.14
C ALA A 824 27.38 28.90 6.29
N THR A 825 27.89 27.67 6.34
CA THR A 825 29.33 27.37 6.44
C THR A 825 29.70 26.16 5.59
N LYS A 826 30.98 26.00 5.24
CA LYS A 826 31.54 24.78 4.60
C LYS A 826 31.09 23.48 5.29
N ASN A 827 30.83 23.52 6.60
CA ASN A 827 30.47 22.36 7.43
C ASN A 827 28.99 22.29 7.81
N SER A 828 28.10 23.13 7.25
CA SER A 828 26.66 23.07 7.55
C SER A 828 26.00 21.77 7.06
N PHE A 829 26.56 21.18 6.00
CA PHE A 829 26.19 19.89 5.43
C PHE A 829 27.43 19.00 5.27
N LYS A 830 27.25 17.68 5.31
CA LYS A 830 28.29 16.68 5.02
C LYS A 830 27.65 15.46 4.35
N LEU A 831 28.41 14.63 3.64
CA LEU A 831 27.90 13.35 3.16
C LEU A 831 27.73 12.30 4.29
N ALA A 832 26.90 11.29 4.04
CA ALA A 832 26.66 10.17 4.95
C ALA A 832 27.84 9.18 5.07
N GLY A 833 28.72 9.17 4.07
CA GLY A 833 30.07 8.61 4.10
C GLY A 833 31.02 9.55 3.35
N GLU A 834 32.31 9.23 3.25
CA GLU A 834 33.30 10.17 2.69
C GLU A 834 33.05 10.57 1.22
N TYR A 835 32.45 9.68 0.41
CA TYR A 835 32.19 9.89 -1.02
C TYR A 835 30.88 9.22 -1.49
N VAL A 836 30.27 9.78 -2.53
CA VAL A 836 29.25 9.12 -3.37
C VAL A 836 29.96 8.33 -4.46
N ALA A 837 29.50 7.11 -4.76
CA ALA A 837 30.06 6.25 -5.80
C ALA A 837 29.12 6.17 -7.01
N ARG A 838 29.64 6.25 -8.24
CA ARG A 838 28.88 5.85 -9.44
C ARG A 838 29.80 5.53 -10.61
N GLY A 839 29.65 4.34 -11.19
CA GLY A 839 30.61 3.78 -12.14
C GLY A 839 31.99 3.68 -11.47
N ALA A 840 33.07 3.90 -12.22
CA ALA A 840 34.42 3.88 -11.66
C ALA A 840 34.74 5.02 -10.67
N TYR A 841 33.90 6.07 -10.59
CA TYR A 841 34.26 7.36 -10.00
C TYR A 841 33.75 7.58 -8.57
N ALA A 842 34.56 8.30 -7.79
CA ALA A 842 34.18 8.87 -6.50
C ALA A 842 33.86 10.37 -6.63
N TYR A 843 32.79 10.81 -5.97
CA TYR A 843 32.34 12.20 -5.95
C TYR A 843 32.25 12.71 -4.49
N ASN A 844 32.84 13.87 -4.24
CA ASN A 844 32.82 14.54 -2.94
C ASN A 844 31.86 15.74 -2.96
N LEU A 845 31.43 16.17 -1.77
CA LEU A 845 30.59 17.37 -1.61
C LEU A 845 31.48 18.61 -1.41
N TYR A 846 31.54 19.46 -2.43
CA TYR A 846 32.24 20.74 -2.41
C TYR A 846 31.26 21.85 -2.03
N ALA A 847 31.74 22.87 -1.31
CA ALA A 847 30.93 23.99 -0.82
C ALA A 847 31.50 25.32 -1.32
N PHE A 848 30.83 25.92 -2.31
CA PHE A 848 31.13 27.24 -2.83
C PHE A 848 30.50 28.30 -1.92
N ALA A 849 31.28 29.35 -1.61
CA ALA A 849 30.85 30.42 -0.70
C ALA A 849 30.27 31.62 -1.47
N PRO A 850 29.53 32.53 -0.81
CA PRO A 850 29.13 33.82 -1.39
C PRO A 850 30.33 34.57 -2.00
N GLY A 851 30.20 35.04 -3.24
CA GLY A 851 31.31 35.58 -4.02
C GLY A 851 32.16 34.54 -4.77
N ARG A 852 31.76 33.26 -4.71
CA ARG A 852 32.41 32.11 -5.37
C ARG A 852 31.42 31.09 -5.95
N SER A 853 30.11 31.29 -5.84
CA SER A 853 29.06 30.46 -6.46
C SER A 853 28.65 31.04 -7.82
N SER A 854 28.18 30.21 -8.76
CA SER A 854 27.82 30.69 -10.11
C SER A 854 26.46 31.40 -10.12
N GLU A 855 26.41 32.67 -10.55
CA GLU A 855 25.14 33.39 -10.74
C GLU A 855 24.21 32.67 -11.75
N GLU A 856 24.78 32.02 -12.77
CA GLU A 856 24.01 31.27 -13.78
C GLU A 856 23.44 29.93 -13.26
N GLN A 857 23.78 29.52 -12.03
CA GLN A 857 23.32 28.27 -11.39
C GLN A 857 22.45 28.52 -10.15
N ARG A 858 22.06 29.77 -9.87
CA ARG A 858 21.32 30.17 -8.67
C ARG A 858 19.84 29.82 -8.76
N ASP A 859 19.38 28.95 -7.86
CA ASP A 859 17.95 28.61 -7.66
C ASP A 859 17.34 29.36 -6.44
N VAL A 860 18.15 29.77 -5.47
CA VAL A 860 17.71 30.51 -4.26
C VAL A 860 17.48 32.01 -4.51
N GLU A 861 16.56 32.61 -3.76
CA GLU A 861 16.23 34.04 -3.86
C GLU A 861 17.48 34.96 -3.75
N GLY A 862 17.47 36.05 -4.51
CA GLY A 862 18.54 37.05 -4.55
C GLY A 862 19.04 37.35 -5.98
N SER A 863 20.31 37.73 -6.09
CA SER A 863 20.98 38.06 -7.36
C SER A 863 22.50 37.95 -7.19
N GLY A 864 23.25 37.68 -8.25
CA GLY A 864 24.70 37.51 -8.17
C GLY A 864 25.16 36.18 -7.57
N ASP A 865 26.48 36.08 -7.43
CA ASP A 865 27.26 35.02 -6.79
C ASP A 865 27.12 34.95 -5.25
N GLN A 866 26.28 35.79 -4.65
CA GLN A 866 26.10 35.92 -3.20
C GLN A 866 25.13 34.86 -2.66
N PHE A 867 25.59 33.62 -2.61
CA PHE A 867 24.93 32.46 -1.97
C PHE A 867 25.95 31.32 -1.76
N TRP A 868 25.65 30.37 -0.88
CA TRP A 868 26.36 29.10 -0.78
C TRP A 868 25.75 28.06 -1.74
N ASP A 869 26.59 27.30 -2.44
CA ASP A 869 26.18 26.14 -3.25
C ASP A 869 26.99 24.90 -2.84
N TYR A 870 26.29 23.80 -2.53
CA TYR A 870 26.88 22.52 -2.17
C TYR A 870 26.68 21.53 -3.32
N ARG A 871 27.77 21.24 -4.04
CA ARG A 871 27.77 20.47 -5.30
C ARG A 871 28.54 19.15 -5.14
N LEU A 872 28.05 18.09 -5.77
CA LEU A 872 28.85 16.87 -6.00
C LEU A 872 29.72 17.09 -7.24
N GLN A 873 31.03 16.86 -7.07
CA GLN A 873 32.02 16.87 -8.14
C GLN A 873 33.00 15.71 -7.91
N ASN A 874 33.71 15.28 -8.95
CA ASN A 874 34.73 14.25 -8.79
C ASN A 874 35.78 14.66 -7.74
N ASN A 875 36.22 13.71 -6.94
CA ASN A 875 37.40 13.92 -6.10
C ASN A 875 38.65 13.98 -7.00
N MET A 876 39.34 15.11 -7.04
CA MET A 876 40.51 15.31 -7.91
C MET A 876 41.83 15.03 -7.17
N LEU A 877 42.76 14.35 -7.85
CA LEU A 877 44.07 13.97 -7.32
C LEU A 877 45.17 14.62 -8.17
N THR A 878 46.17 15.21 -7.51
CA THR A 878 47.30 15.89 -8.15
C THR A 878 48.60 15.11 -7.95
N GLU A 879 49.43 15.02 -8.99
CA GLU A 879 50.64 14.19 -8.99
C GLU A 879 51.64 14.57 -7.88
N GLY A 880 51.90 13.60 -6.99
CA GLY A 880 52.87 13.74 -5.89
C GLY A 880 52.33 14.39 -4.62
N ASP A 881 51.03 14.64 -4.49
CA ASP A 881 50.39 15.14 -3.26
C ASP A 881 49.29 14.18 -2.77
N ASN A 882 49.69 12.94 -2.44
CA ASN A 882 48.79 11.83 -2.12
C ASN A 882 48.13 11.92 -0.72
N THR A 883 47.96 13.10 -0.12
CA THR A 883 47.30 13.25 1.18
C THR A 883 46.43 14.50 1.28
N VAL A 884 45.14 14.29 1.57
CA VAL A 884 44.05 15.27 1.66
C VAL A 884 43.59 15.79 0.28
N PRO A 885 42.27 15.84 -0.01
CA PRO A 885 41.76 16.54 -1.19
C PRO A 885 42.21 18.01 -1.19
N VAL A 886 42.43 18.59 -2.36
CA VAL A 886 42.86 20.00 -2.46
C VAL A 886 41.82 20.89 -1.77
N ASP A 887 42.23 21.58 -0.70
CA ASP A 887 41.34 22.50 -0.01
C ASP A 887 41.24 23.81 -0.79
N ASN A 888 40.43 23.79 -1.85
CA ASN A 888 40.07 24.93 -2.70
C ASN A 888 39.21 25.98 -1.97
N THR A 889 39.49 26.25 -0.69
CA THR A 889 39.17 27.53 -0.06
C THR A 889 40.20 28.58 -0.48
N PRO A 890 39.83 29.66 -1.18
CA PRO A 890 40.68 30.84 -1.28
C PRO A 890 40.97 31.38 0.12
N VAL A 891 42.25 31.50 0.47
CA VAL A 891 42.68 32.00 1.79
C VAL A 891 42.28 33.48 1.94
N PRO A 892 41.68 33.89 3.08
CA PRO A 892 41.24 35.27 3.27
C PRO A 892 42.35 36.21 3.73
N ASP A 893 42.62 37.26 2.94
CA ASP A 893 42.54 38.69 3.32
C ASP A 893 42.64 39.54 2.02
N PRO A 894 42.28 40.85 1.96
CA PRO A 894 42.51 41.87 2.97
C PRO A 894 41.29 42.34 3.76
N THR A 895 41.57 42.87 4.95
CA THR A 895 40.70 43.65 5.85
C THR A 895 39.71 44.60 5.14
N PRO A 896 38.46 44.71 5.63
CA PRO A 896 37.50 45.73 5.18
C PRO A 896 38.01 47.17 5.36
N ASP A 897 37.72 48.02 4.37
CA ASP A 897 37.79 49.48 4.49
C ASP A 897 36.54 49.98 5.21
N ASP A 898 36.69 50.54 6.42
CA ASP A 898 35.58 50.87 7.33
C ASP A 898 34.91 52.20 6.94
N GLY A 899 34.04 52.15 5.93
CA GLY A 899 33.27 53.27 5.39
C GLY A 899 32.13 53.79 6.30
N GLY A 900 32.41 54.01 7.58
CA GLY A 900 31.41 54.36 8.61
C GLY A 900 31.02 55.83 8.71
N ASP A 901 30.03 56.24 7.89
CA ASP A 901 29.05 57.35 8.01
C ASP A 901 29.44 58.78 8.53
N ASP A 902 28.63 59.78 8.19
CA ASP A 902 28.90 61.21 8.36
C ASP A 902 28.20 61.84 9.60
N THR A 903 28.61 63.06 9.95
CA THR A 903 27.94 64.01 10.88
C THR A 903 28.22 63.83 12.42
N PRO A 904 28.13 64.89 13.27
CA PRO A 904 29.38 65.55 13.69
C PRO A 904 29.46 66.19 15.11
N VAL A 905 30.67 66.70 15.48
CA VAL A 905 30.97 67.74 16.53
C VAL A 905 30.82 67.30 18.02
N PRO A 906 31.63 67.79 19.01
CA PRO A 906 32.69 68.82 19.00
C PRO A 906 34.11 68.42 19.50
N ASP A 907 35.10 69.22 19.07
CA ASP A 907 36.45 69.37 19.65
C ASP A 907 36.41 70.09 21.04
N PRO A 908 37.27 69.74 22.03
CA PRO A 908 38.46 70.56 22.28
C PRO A 908 39.74 69.81 22.76
N THR A 909 40.83 69.93 21.98
CA THR A 909 42.20 70.47 22.33
C THR A 909 42.82 70.31 23.74
N PRO A 910 44.16 70.46 23.92
CA PRO A 910 45.34 69.94 23.19
C PRO A 910 46.49 69.50 24.15
N ASP A 911 47.73 69.28 23.63
CA ASP A 911 49.01 69.06 24.36
C ASP A 911 49.08 67.79 25.26
N ASP A 912 50.24 67.20 25.61
CA ASP A 912 51.66 67.36 25.24
C ASP A 912 52.29 65.95 24.94
N GLY A 913 53.56 65.67 24.64
CA GLY A 913 54.76 66.46 24.31
C GLY A 913 56.07 65.63 24.31
N GLY A 914 56.73 65.47 23.14
CA GLY A 914 58.12 64.96 22.96
C GLY A 914 58.38 63.45 23.21
N ASP A 915 59.57 62.87 22.96
CA ASP A 915 60.77 63.19 22.14
C ASP A 915 61.75 61.96 22.23
N GLU A 916 62.86 61.74 21.49
CA GLU A 916 63.67 62.51 20.53
C GLU A 916 64.07 61.68 19.27
N THR A 917 63.93 62.24 18.06
CA THR A 917 64.90 62.39 16.92
C THR A 917 65.88 61.24 16.45
N PRO A 918 66.71 61.37 15.36
CA PRO A 918 66.53 62.02 14.02
C PRO A 918 67.00 61.20 12.76
N ILE A 919 66.22 61.23 11.67
CA ILE A 919 66.50 61.88 10.34
C ILE A 919 67.99 62.04 9.89
N PRO A 920 68.41 61.67 8.63
CA PRO A 920 67.92 62.35 7.39
C PRO A 920 67.81 61.57 6.05
N ASP A 921 66.80 61.97 5.24
CA ASP A 921 66.80 62.53 3.85
C ASP A 921 68.01 62.30 2.88
N PRO A 922 67.84 62.29 1.52
CA PRO A 922 66.78 63.00 0.78
C PRO A 922 66.10 62.31 -0.44
N THR A 923 64.98 62.89 -0.89
CA THR A 923 64.35 62.71 -2.22
C THR A 923 65.11 63.50 -3.32
N PRO A 924 64.89 63.26 -4.64
CA PRO A 924 63.86 64.04 -5.35
C PRO A 924 63.23 63.46 -6.66
N ASP A 925 62.16 64.13 -7.10
CA ASP A 925 61.75 64.47 -8.50
C ASP A 925 60.93 63.51 -9.40
N ASP A 926 60.21 64.16 -10.34
CA ASP A 926 59.13 63.63 -11.21
C ASP A 926 59.58 62.82 -12.45
N GLY A 927 58.67 62.01 -13.03
CA GLY A 927 58.83 61.39 -14.36
C GLY A 927 57.61 60.64 -14.91
N ASP A 928 57.10 61.07 -16.07
CA ASP A 928 55.88 60.55 -16.75
C ASP A 928 56.02 59.18 -17.45
N ILE A 929 55.00 58.31 -17.31
CA ILE A 929 54.44 57.36 -18.32
C ILE A 929 55.34 56.15 -18.75
N PRO A 930 54.81 54.94 -19.08
CA PRO A 930 53.42 54.44 -19.16
C PRO A 930 53.10 53.23 -18.23
N VAL A 931 51.86 52.72 -18.32
CA VAL A 931 51.36 51.48 -17.70
C VAL A 931 51.93 50.20 -18.37
N PRO A 932 52.54 49.27 -17.60
CA PRO A 932 52.65 47.84 -17.93
C PRO A 932 51.44 47.04 -17.37
N PRO A 933 51.26 45.76 -17.73
CA PRO A 933 50.10 44.97 -17.30
C PRO A 933 49.97 44.76 -15.79
N ALA A 934 48.78 44.33 -15.36
CA ALA A 934 48.56 43.72 -14.06
C ALA A 934 49.52 42.52 -13.83
N PRO A 935 49.85 42.16 -12.56
CA PRO A 935 50.66 40.99 -12.29
C PRO A 935 50.05 39.74 -12.92
N THR A 936 50.88 38.92 -13.55
CA THR A 936 50.54 37.56 -13.92
C THR A 936 50.31 36.72 -12.66
N PRO A 937 49.59 35.58 -12.75
CA PRO A 937 49.62 34.55 -11.71
C PRO A 937 51.07 34.14 -11.39
N ASP A 938 51.31 33.66 -10.17
CA ASP A 938 52.62 33.14 -9.78
C ASP A 938 52.98 31.90 -10.60
N GLU A 939 54.02 32.00 -11.44
CA GLU A 939 54.62 30.88 -12.16
C GLU A 939 55.44 30.01 -11.18
N ASP A 940 54.77 29.26 -10.29
CA ASP A 940 55.43 28.23 -9.46
C ASP A 940 54.61 26.94 -9.22
N ASP A 941 53.44 26.77 -9.87
CA ASP A 941 52.88 25.42 -10.03
C ASP A 941 53.66 24.66 -11.12
N ASN A 942 54.57 23.79 -10.67
CA ASN A 942 55.61 23.18 -11.48
C ASN A 942 55.10 21.97 -12.27
N GLY A 943 54.08 22.16 -13.11
CA GLY A 943 53.71 21.22 -14.19
C GLY A 943 53.35 19.81 -13.73
N LYS A 944 52.72 19.70 -12.55
CA LYS A 944 52.10 18.45 -12.08
C LYS A 944 50.87 18.11 -12.93
N ASN A 945 50.58 16.83 -13.08
CA ASN A 945 49.35 16.38 -13.76
C ASN A 945 48.24 16.10 -12.73
N THR A 946 46.98 16.33 -13.10
CA THR A 946 45.81 16.17 -12.21
C THR A 946 44.74 15.31 -12.91
N ARG A 947 44.05 14.44 -12.17
CA ARG A 947 42.99 13.56 -12.70
C ARG A 947 41.91 13.24 -11.67
N PRO A 948 40.71 12.76 -12.08
CA PRO A 948 39.72 12.23 -11.17
C PRO A 948 40.23 10.97 -10.46
N ALA A 949 39.86 10.84 -9.18
CA ALA A 949 39.96 9.63 -8.40
C ALA A 949 38.94 8.58 -8.88
N VAL A 950 39.37 7.32 -8.92
CA VAL A 950 38.45 6.18 -8.92
C VAL A 950 38.03 5.81 -7.50
N THR A 951 37.02 4.96 -7.35
CA THR A 951 36.65 4.43 -6.03
C THR A 951 37.79 3.57 -5.44
N PRO A 952 37.97 3.54 -4.11
CA PRO A 952 39.15 2.89 -3.50
C PRO A 952 39.31 1.41 -3.79
N GLN A 953 38.26 0.71 -4.23
CA GLN A 953 38.33 -0.69 -4.65
C GLN A 953 39.03 -0.92 -6.01
N VAL A 954 39.11 0.10 -6.87
CA VAL A 954 39.64 -0.05 -8.24
C VAL A 954 41.14 -0.45 -8.29
N PRO A 955 42.05 0.08 -7.45
CA PRO A 955 43.41 -0.46 -7.32
C PRO A 955 43.49 -1.99 -7.03
N SER A 956 42.52 -2.54 -6.30
CA SER A 956 42.41 -3.99 -6.06
C SER A 956 41.96 -4.79 -7.28
N TYR A 957 41.31 -4.13 -8.25
CA TYR A 957 40.97 -4.70 -9.55
C TYR A 957 42.17 -4.58 -10.51
N LEU A 958 42.77 -3.39 -10.63
CA LEU A 958 43.93 -3.12 -11.49
C LEU A 958 45.11 -4.07 -11.19
N SER A 959 45.40 -4.33 -9.91
CA SER A 959 46.54 -5.17 -9.51
C SER A 959 46.34 -6.68 -9.70
N LEU A 960 45.10 -7.15 -9.90
CA LEU A 960 44.74 -8.58 -9.95
C LEU A 960 45.57 -9.37 -10.97
N PRO A 961 45.67 -8.99 -12.27
CA PRO A 961 46.29 -9.85 -13.27
C PRO A 961 47.78 -10.11 -12.99
N SER A 962 48.51 -9.05 -12.64
CA SER A 962 49.92 -9.10 -12.23
C SER A 962 50.14 -9.99 -11.01
N ALA A 963 49.31 -9.87 -9.97
CA ALA A 963 49.44 -10.62 -8.73
C ALA A 963 49.27 -12.13 -8.94
N LEU A 964 48.19 -12.54 -9.64
CA LEU A 964 47.85 -13.94 -9.82
C LEU A 964 48.80 -14.66 -10.81
N LEU A 965 49.22 -13.98 -11.89
CA LEU A 965 50.19 -14.50 -12.87
C LEU A 965 51.60 -14.65 -12.26
N SER A 966 52.01 -13.71 -11.40
CA SER A 966 53.26 -13.79 -10.61
C SER A 966 53.30 -15.04 -9.74
N TYR A 967 52.30 -15.23 -8.87
CA TYR A 967 52.21 -16.39 -7.99
C TYR A 967 52.23 -17.71 -8.77
N ASN A 968 51.45 -17.81 -9.86
CA ASN A 968 51.40 -18.99 -10.70
C ASN A 968 52.78 -19.34 -11.32
N SER A 969 53.50 -18.33 -11.83
CA SER A 969 54.87 -18.51 -12.34
C SER A 969 55.82 -19.01 -11.25
N ARG A 970 55.76 -18.43 -10.05
CA ARG A 970 56.63 -18.76 -8.92
C ARG A 970 56.39 -20.19 -8.41
N VAL A 971 55.14 -20.57 -8.13
CA VAL A 971 54.83 -21.90 -7.56
C VAL A 971 55.12 -23.03 -8.56
N ASN A 972 54.91 -22.80 -9.87
CA ASN A 972 55.34 -23.73 -10.93
C ASN A 972 56.87 -23.90 -10.95
N GLU A 973 57.63 -22.80 -10.88
CA GLU A 973 59.10 -22.87 -10.90
C GLU A 973 59.68 -23.49 -9.62
N THR A 974 59.08 -23.27 -8.45
CA THR A 974 59.44 -23.96 -7.20
C THR A 974 59.15 -25.47 -7.29
N PHE A 975 58.00 -25.86 -7.86
CA PHE A 975 57.67 -27.27 -8.16
C PHE A 975 58.67 -27.91 -9.13
N ARG A 976 59.06 -27.18 -10.19
CA ARG A 976 60.03 -27.61 -11.19
C ARG A 976 61.41 -27.80 -10.57
N ASN A 977 61.91 -26.81 -9.84
CA ASN A 977 63.24 -26.86 -9.24
C ASN A 977 63.32 -27.95 -8.16
N GLN A 978 62.32 -28.11 -7.29
CA GLN A 978 62.27 -29.24 -6.35
C GLN A 978 62.26 -30.60 -7.05
N THR A 979 61.51 -30.75 -8.14
CA THR A 979 61.44 -32.01 -8.90
C THR A 979 62.76 -32.36 -9.59
N LEU A 980 63.47 -31.35 -10.11
CA LEU A 980 64.71 -31.52 -10.88
C LEU A 980 66.00 -31.44 -10.06
N ALA A 981 65.92 -30.94 -8.82
CA ALA A 981 67.08 -30.73 -7.94
C ALA A 981 67.81 -32.03 -7.58
N GLN A 982 67.19 -33.21 -7.71
CA GLN A 982 67.83 -34.51 -7.46
C GLN A 982 67.71 -35.47 -8.66
N ASP A 983 68.84 -35.91 -9.19
CA ASP A 983 68.90 -36.92 -10.27
C ASP A 983 68.77 -38.36 -9.72
N ASP A 984 67.66 -38.65 -9.02
CA ASP A 984 67.34 -40.02 -8.58
C ASP A 984 66.37 -40.74 -9.55
N LYS A 985 66.79 -41.90 -10.08
CA LYS A 985 65.90 -42.82 -10.84
C LYS A 985 64.84 -43.52 -9.95
N LYS A 986 64.54 -42.96 -8.76
CA LYS A 986 63.53 -43.45 -7.81
C LYS A 986 62.20 -42.71 -7.99
N LEU A 987 61.11 -43.35 -7.56
CA LEU A 987 59.86 -42.64 -7.27
C LEU A 987 60.00 -41.92 -5.93
N HIS A 988 59.40 -40.74 -5.80
CA HIS A 988 59.50 -39.96 -4.57
C HIS A 988 58.28 -39.04 -4.38
N MET A 989 57.98 -38.71 -3.13
CA MET A 989 57.02 -37.67 -2.76
C MET A 989 57.73 -36.57 -1.95
N PHE A 990 57.22 -35.36 -1.98
CA PHE A 990 57.70 -34.23 -1.18
C PHE A 990 56.57 -33.35 -0.68
N PHE A 991 56.85 -32.64 0.42
CA PHE A 991 56.05 -31.54 0.92
C PHE A 991 56.98 -30.35 1.18
N GLN A 992 56.57 -29.16 0.75
CA GLN A 992 57.22 -27.89 1.00
C GLN A 992 56.22 -26.91 1.61
N TYR A 993 56.67 -26.17 2.62
CA TYR A 993 56.05 -24.93 3.08
C TYR A 993 56.71 -23.77 2.33
N LEU A 994 55.89 -22.81 1.90
CA LEU A 994 56.25 -21.65 1.11
C LEU A 994 55.83 -20.39 1.87
N ASN A 995 56.74 -19.43 1.97
CA ASN A 995 56.47 -18.12 2.56
C ASN A 995 57.29 -17.06 1.81
N GLY A 996 56.68 -15.95 1.40
CA GLY A 996 57.35 -14.95 0.58
C GLY A 996 56.60 -13.63 0.43
N GLU A 997 57.28 -12.66 -0.18
CA GLU A 997 56.75 -11.33 -0.48
C GLU A 997 57.19 -10.91 -1.89
N ASP A 998 56.19 -10.58 -2.72
CA ASP A 998 56.34 -9.91 -4.02
C ASP A 998 56.16 -8.40 -3.84
N LYS A 999 56.90 -7.62 -4.62
CA LYS A 999 56.70 -6.19 -4.83
C LYS A 999 56.66 -5.90 -6.32
N TYR A 1000 55.66 -5.17 -6.76
CA TYR A 1000 55.43 -4.85 -8.16
C TYR A 1000 55.43 -3.34 -8.37
N HIS A 1001 55.98 -2.93 -9.50
CA HIS A 1001 55.86 -1.58 -10.05
C HIS A 1001 55.17 -1.64 -11.41
N SER A 1002 54.20 -0.77 -11.64
CA SER A 1002 53.47 -0.70 -12.92
C SER A 1002 54.23 0.08 -14.00
N SER A 1003 53.91 -0.20 -15.26
CA SER A 1003 54.33 0.57 -16.44
C SER A 1003 53.53 1.89 -16.59
N LEU A 1004 52.47 2.06 -15.79
CA LEU A 1004 51.51 3.14 -15.90
C LEU A 1004 51.90 4.33 -15.00
N GLY A 1005 52.05 5.51 -15.61
CA GLY A 1005 52.21 6.78 -14.86
C GLY A 1005 50.92 7.27 -14.21
N PHE A 1006 51.02 8.31 -13.37
CA PHE A 1006 49.93 8.85 -12.56
C PHE A 1006 48.60 9.03 -13.32
N MET A 1007 48.65 9.68 -14.49
CA MET A 1007 47.49 9.96 -15.34
C MET A 1007 46.79 8.73 -15.94
N ASN A 1008 47.40 7.54 -15.86
CA ASN A 1008 46.84 6.28 -16.33
C ASN A 1008 46.57 5.31 -15.17
N TYR A 1009 46.26 5.85 -13.98
CA TYR A 1009 45.95 5.09 -12.75
C TYR A 1009 47.10 4.16 -12.33
N GLY A 1010 48.34 4.67 -12.39
CA GLY A 1010 49.53 3.98 -11.92
C GLY A 1010 49.47 3.55 -10.45
N TYR A 1011 49.99 2.36 -10.16
CA TYR A 1011 50.00 1.73 -8.84
C TYR A 1011 51.23 0.84 -8.66
N ASP A 1012 51.67 0.68 -7.41
CA ASP A 1012 52.52 -0.43 -6.97
C ASP A 1012 51.65 -1.46 -6.23
N TYR A 1013 52.20 -2.64 -5.90
CA TYR A 1013 51.59 -3.48 -4.85
C TYR A 1013 52.63 -4.29 -4.09
N THR A 1014 52.28 -4.64 -2.86
CA THR A 1014 52.93 -5.73 -2.10
C THR A 1014 51.98 -6.93 -2.02
N GLN A 1015 52.43 -8.11 -2.46
CA GLN A 1015 51.71 -9.37 -2.31
C GLN A 1015 52.47 -10.29 -1.35
N LYS A 1016 51.81 -10.75 -0.28
CA LYS A 1016 52.38 -11.72 0.67
C LYS A 1016 51.79 -13.10 0.44
N GLU A 1017 52.64 -14.13 0.50
CA GLU A 1017 52.27 -15.53 0.31
C GLU A 1017 52.54 -16.32 1.60
N GLU A 1018 51.54 -17.04 2.08
CA GLU A 1018 51.73 -18.22 2.94
C GLU A 1018 51.04 -19.42 2.32
N GLY A 1019 51.77 -20.52 2.09
CA GLY A 1019 51.23 -21.67 1.40
C GLY A 1019 52.05 -22.95 1.54
N TRP A 1020 51.60 -23.97 0.81
CA TRP A 1020 52.26 -25.27 0.75
C TRP A 1020 52.16 -25.88 -0.65
N LEU A 1021 53.13 -26.75 -0.95
CA LEU A 1021 53.23 -27.51 -2.18
C LEU A 1021 53.54 -28.97 -1.84
N PHE A 1022 52.64 -29.87 -2.20
CA PHE A 1022 52.81 -31.32 -2.09
C PHE A 1022 52.97 -31.91 -3.50
N GLY A 1023 54.01 -32.70 -3.75
CA GLY A 1023 54.22 -33.28 -5.08
C GLY A 1023 55.02 -34.56 -5.07
N GLY A 1024 55.25 -35.12 -6.24
CA GLY A 1024 56.06 -36.32 -6.37
C GLY A 1024 56.25 -36.82 -7.79
N LYS A 1025 57.33 -37.56 -8.00
CA LYS A 1025 57.59 -38.31 -9.24
C LYS A 1025 56.75 -39.58 -9.22
N VAL A 1026 55.66 -39.55 -9.98
CA VAL A 1026 54.65 -40.63 -10.08
C VAL A 1026 55.02 -41.69 -11.12
N LEU A 1027 55.90 -41.36 -12.08
CA LEU A 1027 56.40 -42.29 -13.07
C LEU A 1027 57.90 -42.08 -13.29
N GLN A 1028 58.65 -43.17 -13.40
CA GLN A 1028 60.02 -43.18 -13.92
C GLN A 1028 60.16 -44.37 -14.86
N LEU A 1029 60.27 -44.08 -16.16
CA LEU A 1029 60.61 -45.05 -17.20
C LEU A 1029 62.03 -44.78 -17.70
N GLY A 1030 62.69 -45.80 -18.26
CA GLY A 1030 63.99 -45.64 -18.89
C GLY A 1030 64.92 -46.84 -18.74
N ASN A 1031 66.13 -46.65 -19.28
CA ASN A 1031 67.29 -47.52 -19.15
C ASN A 1031 68.52 -46.61 -18.90
N ASP A 1032 69.69 -46.96 -19.44
CA ASP A 1032 70.91 -46.14 -19.35
C ASP A 1032 71.17 -45.28 -20.60
N THR A 1033 70.28 -45.37 -21.60
CA THR A 1033 70.33 -44.57 -22.84
C THR A 1033 69.28 -43.44 -22.81
N HIS A 1034 68.09 -43.71 -22.28
CA HIS A 1034 66.96 -42.78 -22.17
C HIS A 1034 66.31 -42.88 -20.78
N ALA A 1035 65.85 -41.76 -20.24
CA ALA A 1035 64.98 -41.70 -19.08
C ALA A 1035 63.80 -40.75 -19.34
N LEU A 1036 62.63 -41.09 -18.79
CA LEU A 1036 61.41 -40.28 -18.84
C LEU A 1036 60.75 -40.31 -17.45
N GLY A 1037 60.66 -39.16 -16.80
CA GLY A 1037 59.94 -38.97 -15.54
C GLY A 1037 58.65 -38.20 -15.76
N LEU A 1038 57.58 -38.56 -15.04
CA LEU A 1038 56.42 -37.70 -14.84
C LEU A 1038 56.27 -37.41 -13.35
N SER A 1039 56.12 -36.14 -13.02
CA SER A 1039 55.81 -35.66 -11.67
C SER A 1039 54.52 -34.86 -11.67
N LEU A 1040 53.78 -34.93 -10.56
CA LEU A 1040 52.56 -34.16 -10.31
C LEU A 1040 52.70 -33.43 -8.97
N GLY A 1041 52.06 -32.26 -8.85
CA GLY A 1041 52.06 -31.44 -7.64
C GLY A 1041 50.71 -30.76 -7.42
N LEU A 1042 50.33 -30.62 -6.16
CA LEU A 1042 49.19 -29.83 -5.68
C LEU A 1042 49.72 -28.72 -4.78
N SER A 1043 49.33 -27.49 -5.03
CA SER A 1043 49.63 -26.33 -4.18
C SER A 1043 48.35 -25.72 -3.63
N SER A 1044 48.46 -25.07 -2.48
CA SER A 1044 47.48 -24.11 -2.01
C SER A 1044 48.16 -23.04 -1.16
N ALA A 1045 47.71 -21.81 -1.30
CA ALA A 1045 48.23 -20.65 -0.60
C ALA A 1045 47.11 -19.65 -0.30
N ASN A 1046 47.36 -18.80 0.68
CA ASN A 1046 46.65 -17.55 0.89
C ASN A 1046 47.55 -16.42 0.36
N LEU A 1047 47.00 -15.55 -0.46
CA LEU A 1047 47.69 -14.38 -1.02
C LEU A 1047 47.04 -13.11 -0.47
N ASP A 1048 47.81 -12.32 0.26
CA ASP A 1048 47.43 -10.99 0.73
C ASP A 1048 47.97 -9.95 -0.25
N VAL A 1049 47.12 -9.40 -1.12
CA VAL A 1049 47.49 -8.36 -2.09
C VAL A 1049 47.04 -7.00 -1.57
N THR A 1050 47.99 -6.09 -1.40
CA THR A 1050 47.76 -4.69 -0.99
C THR A 1050 48.38 -3.77 -2.04
N PRO A 1051 47.56 -3.11 -2.88
CA PRO A 1051 47.99 -2.03 -3.76
C PRO A 1051 48.51 -0.82 -2.99
N ASP A 1052 49.34 -0.03 -3.65
CA ASP A 1052 49.80 1.29 -3.22
C ASP A 1052 49.50 2.25 -4.39
N ALA A 1053 48.45 3.06 -4.23
CA ALA A 1053 47.88 3.89 -5.29
C ALA A 1053 47.27 5.17 -4.69
N ALA A 1054 47.21 6.25 -5.48
CA ALA A 1054 46.71 7.55 -5.00
C ALA A 1054 45.20 7.55 -4.66
N ASP A 1055 44.43 6.62 -5.23
CA ASP A 1055 42.97 6.53 -5.14
C ASP A 1055 42.46 5.93 -3.81
N GLY A 1056 43.36 5.46 -2.94
CA GLY A 1056 43.05 5.01 -1.58
C GLY A 1056 43.38 3.55 -1.30
N ASN A 1057 43.14 3.15 -0.05
CA ASN A 1057 43.54 1.84 0.47
C ASN A 1057 42.53 0.74 0.12
N SER A 1058 43.01 -0.30 -0.56
CA SER A 1058 42.32 -1.57 -0.70
C SER A 1058 43.20 -2.75 -0.30
N LYS A 1059 42.56 -3.89 -0.08
CA LYS A 1059 43.23 -5.18 0.05
C LYS A 1059 42.35 -6.28 -0.53
N THR A 1060 42.95 -7.15 -1.35
CA THR A 1060 42.30 -8.40 -1.79
C THR A 1060 42.97 -9.58 -1.14
N GLN A 1061 42.18 -10.47 -0.53
CA GLN A 1061 42.64 -11.74 0.00
C GLN A 1061 42.22 -12.87 -0.95
N TYR A 1062 43.18 -13.59 -1.54
CA TYR A 1062 42.90 -14.74 -2.42
C TYR A 1062 43.26 -16.06 -1.74
N THR A 1063 42.32 -17.01 -1.72
CA THR A 1063 42.60 -18.43 -1.53
C THR A 1063 42.84 -19.07 -2.89
N THR A 1064 43.95 -19.79 -3.06
CA THR A 1064 44.27 -20.44 -4.34
C THR A 1064 44.54 -21.94 -4.20
N TRP A 1065 44.17 -22.70 -5.22
CA TRP A 1065 44.45 -24.14 -5.37
C TRP A 1065 45.02 -24.42 -6.76
N GLY A 1066 46.22 -25.00 -6.80
CA GLY A 1066 46.94 -25.29 -8.04
C GLY A 1066 47.21 -26.78 -8.25
N LEU A 1067 47.19 -27.21 -9.51
CA LEU A 1067 47.65 -28.53 -9.97
C LEU A 1067 48.75 -28.32 -11.01
N SER A 1068 49.97 -28.76 -10.71
CA SER A 1068 51.14 -28.72 -11.60
C SER A 1068 51.54 -30.10 -12.09
N SER A 1069 52.11 -30.18 -13.29
CA SER A 1069 52.71 -31.39 -13.85
C SER A 1069 54.03 -31.10 -14.55
N LEU A 1070 54.97 -32.05 -14.51
CA LEU A 1070 56.26 -31.97 -15.18
C LEU A 1070 56.63 -33.32 -15.81
N LEU A 1071 56.76 -33.34 -17.13
CA LEU A 1071 57.24 -34.46 -17.94
C LEU A 1071 58.67 -34.18 -18.39
N SER A 1072 59.64 -34.83 -17.74
CA SER A 1072 61.06 -34.64 -17.98
C SER A 1072 61.68 -35.83 -18.73
N TYR A 1073 62.18 -35.57 -19.94
CA TYR A 1073 62.94 -36.50 -20.75
C TYR A 1073 64.43 -36.21 -20.66
N GLN A 1074 65.26 -37.26 -20.54
CA GLN A 1074 66.72 -37.16 -20.50
C GLN A 1074 67.36 -38.23 -21.39
N TYR A 1075 68.36 -37.83 -22.17
CA TYR A 1075 69.17 -38.71 -23.02
C TYR A 1075 70.60 -38.82 -22.51
N VAL A 1076 71.26 -39.96 -22.74
CA VAL A 1076 72.59 -40.29 -22.22
C VAL A 1076 73.71 -39.32 -22.64
N SER A 1077 73.53 -38.50 -23.68
CA SER A 1077 74.49 -37.44 -24.03
C SER A 1077 74.52 -36.28 -23.03
N GLY A 1078 73.46 -36.13 -22.21
CA GLY A 1078 73.22 -34.98 -21.33
C GLY A 1078 71.99 -34.15 -21.72
N LEU A 1079 71.46 -34.30 -22.94
CA LEU A 1079 70.28 -33.56 -23.40
C LEU A 1079 69.06 -33.83 -22.51
N THR A 1080 68.40 -32.76 -22.05
CA THR A 1080 67.12 -32.79 -21.31
C THR A 1080 66.04 -31.99 -22.04
N VAL A 1081 64.79 -32.44 -21.92
CA VAL A 1081 63.59 -31.71 -22.36
C VAL A 1081 62.55 -31.81 -21.25
N ASP A 1082 62.20 -30.68 -20.66
CA ASP A 1082 61.25 -30.55 -19.55
C ASP A 1082 59.97 -29.88 -20.07
N VAL A 1083 58.88 -30.63 -20.15
CA VAL A 1083 57.54 -30.10 -20.52
C VAL A 1083 56.70 -29.99 -19.26
N ALA A 1084 56.24 -28.79 -18.93
CA ALA A 1084 55.39 -28.53 -17.78
C ALA A 1084 54.03 -27.97 -18.20
N SER A 1085 53.01 -28.25 -17.40
CA SER A 1085 51.73 -27.54 -17.47
C SER A 1085 51.07 -27.48 -16.09
N ASP A 1086 50.28 -26.44 -15.87
CA ASP A 1086 49.54 -26.22 -14.64
C ASP A 1086 48.15 -25.64 -14.89
N VAL A 1087 47.32 -25.71 -13.86
CA VAL A 1087 46.05 -25.00 -13.74
C VAL A 1087 45.92 -24.54 -12.30
N ALA A 1088 45.45 -23.30 -12.07
CA ALA A 1088 45.10 -22.82 -10.74
C ALA A 1088 43.73 -22.16 -10.75
N ILE A 1089 43.04 -22.28 -9.62
CA ILE A 1089 41.81 -21.53 -9.32
C ILE A 1089 42.08 -20.56 -8.17
N TYR A 1090 41.34 -19.46 -8.18
CA TYR A 1090 41.46 -18.35 -7.24
C TYR A 1090 40.07 -17.93 -6.82
N ASP A 1091 39.89 -17.81 -5.51
CA ASP A 1091 38.68 -17.39 -4.81
C ASP A 1091 39.11 -16.19 -3.96
N GLY A 1092 38.63 -15.00 -4.29
CA GLY A 1092 39.13 -13.73 -3.78
C GLY A 1092 38.03 -12.84 -3.23
N ASN A 1093 38.35 -12.06 -2.20
CA ASN A 1093 37.42 -11.14 -1.55
C ASN A 1093 38.14 -9.79 -1.33
N VAL A 1094 37.49 -8.70 -1.74
CA VAL A 1094 38.03 -7.33 -1.76
C VAL A 1094 37.47 -6.53 -0.59
N SER A 1095 38.39 -5.82 0.09
CA SER A 1095 38.12 -4.95 1.22
C SER A 1095 38.72 -3.55 0.99
N THR A 1096 38.11 -2.52 1.57
CA THR A 1096 38.63 -1.14 1.58
C THR A 1096 38.40 -0.49 2.95
N ASP A 1097 39.22 0.50 3.31
CA ASP A 1097 39.07 1.22 4.59
C ASP A 1097 37.73 1.96 4.72
N LEU A 1098 37.06 2.28 3.60
CA LEU A 1098 35.82 3.09 3.54
C LEU A 1098 34.53 2.29 3.29
N ARG A 1099 34.61 1.03 2.83
CA ARG A 1099 33.45 0.15 2.61
C ARG A 1099 33.49 -1.14 3.44
N GLY A 1100 34.62 -1.47 4.08
CA GLY A 1100 34.76 -2.62 4.97
C GLY A 1100 35.30 -3.88 4.29
N SER A 1101 34.93 -5.05 4.81
CA SER A 1101 35.50 -6.34 4.42
C SER A 1101 34.97 -6.92 3.10
N ASP A 1102 33.70 -6.66 2.77
CA ASP A 1102 32.96 -7.43 1.77
C ASP A 1102 32.49 -6.52 0.62
N VAL A 1103 33.44 -5.98 -0.14
CA VAL A 1103 33.20 -4.98 -1.20
C VAL A 1103 32.92 -5.65 -2.55
N ALA A 1104 33.67 -6.70 -2.89
CA ALA A 1104 33.45 -7.53 -4.08
C ALA A 1104 34.07 -8.92 -3.93
N ASP A 1105 33.40 -9.94 -4.47
CA ASP A 1105 33.91 -11.32 -4.56
C ASP A 1105 34.41 -11.61 -5.99
N ILE A 1106 35.56 -12.27 -6.10
CA ILE A 1106 36.33 -12.46 -7.34
C ILE A 1106 36.61 -13.95 -7.55
N SER A 1107 36.15 -14.48 -8.69
CA SER A 1107 36.48 -15.83 -9.16
C SER A 1107 37.40 -15.76 -10.38
N ALA A 1108 38.58 -16.38 -10.30
CA ALA A 1108 39.54 -16.40 -11.40
C ALA A 1108 40.21 -17.77 -11.59
N LYS A 1109 40.69 -18.02 -12.81
CA LYS A 1109 41.22 -19.33 -13.25
C LYS A 1109 42.42 -19.10 -14.17
N SER A 1110 43.57 -19.70 -13.86
CA SER A 1110 44.75 -19.65 -14.73
C SER A 1110 45.09 -21.02 -15.32
N PHE A 1111 45.71 -21.01 -16.49
CA PHE A 1111 46.30 -22.18 -17.14
C PHE A 1111 47.70 -21.84 -17.64
N GLY A 1112 48.69 -22.65 -17.26
CA GLY A 1112 50.09 -22.48 -17.64
C GLY A 1112 50.65 -23.65 -18.44
N GLY A 1113 51.57 -23.37 -19.35
CA GLY A 1113 52.29 -24.36 -20.15
C GLY A 1113 53.69 -23.88 -20.52
N SER A 1114 54.70 -24.75 -20.44
CA SER A 1114 56.09 -24.39 -20.79
C SER A 1114 56.93 -25.58 -21.24
N VAL A 1115 57.95 -25.31 -22.05
CA VAL A 1115 58.95 -26.29 -22.51
C VAL A 1115 60.35 -25.71 -22.34
N ASP A 1116 61.16 -26.34 -21.50
CA ASP A 1116 62.60 -26.06 -21.39
C ASP A 1116 63.41 -27.15 -22.12
N VAL A 1117 64.48 -26.78 -22.82
CA VAL A 1117 65.47 -27.69 -23.41
C VAL A 1117 66.83 -27.35 -22.81
N GLY A 1118 67.52 -28.35 -22.26
CA GLY A 1118 68.79 -28.16 -21.56
C GLY A 1118 69.83 -29.24 -21.87
N TYR A 1119 71.05 -29.07 -21.36
CA TYR A 1119 72.14 -30.01 -21.58
C TYR A 1119 73.01 -30.20 -20.33
N LYS A 1120 72.88 -31.34 -19.65
CA LYS A 1120 73.66 -31.72 -18.46
C LYS A 1120 75.14 -31.96 -18.81
N ILE A 1121 76.02 -31.19 -18.19
CA ILE A 1121 77.47 -31.28 -18.25
C ILE A 1121 77.98 -31.73 -16.87
N GLN A 1122 78.50 -32.95 -16.78
CA GLN A 1122 79.06 -33.50 -15.53
C GLN A 1122 80.57 -33.27 -15.46
N ALA A 1123 81.05 -32.67 -14.37
CA ALA A 1123 82.47 -32.44 -14.09
C ALA A 1123 82.80 -32.91 -12.66
N GLY A 1124 83.09 -34.20 -12.49
CA GLY A 1124 83.28 -34.81 -11.17
C GLY A 1124 82.00 -34.70 -10.34
N ASN A 1125 82.07 -34.01 -9.20
CA ASN A 1125 80.94 -33.76 -8.30
C ASN A 1125 80.04 -32.58 -8.72
N HIS A 1126 80.41 -31.85 -9.78
CA HIS A 1126 79.65 -30.71 -10.29
C HIS A 1126 78.76 -31.14 -11.47
N VAL A 1127 77.53 -30.63 -11.51
CA VAL A 1127 76.59 -30.74 -12.64
C VAL A 1127 76.24 -29.33 -13.08
N LEU A 1128 76.31 -29.04 -14.38
CA LEU A 1128 75.89 -27.77 -14.96
C LEU A 1128 74.93 -28.02 -16.12
N THR A 1129 73.78 -27.35 -16.13
CA THR A 1129 72.72 -27.54 -17.14
C THR A 1129 72.27 -26.17 -17.65
N PRO A 1130 72.97 -25.57 -18.63
CA PRO A 1130 72.38 -24.49 -19.43
C PRO A 1130 71.07 -24.97 -20.07
N LEU A 1131 70.09 -24.07 -20.15
CA LEU A 1131 68.77 -24.31 -20.75
C LEU A 1131 68.22 -23.07 -21.46
N VAL A 1132 67.33 -23.32 -22.41
CA VAL A 1132 66.48 -22.32 -23.08
C VAL A 1132 65.07 -22.87 -23.17
N GLY A 1133 64.05 -22.03 -23.01
CA GLY A 1133 62.66 -22.47 -23.01
C GLY A 1133 61.67 -21.38 -23.41
N PHE A 1134 60.42 -21.80 -23.56
CA PHE A 1134 59.28 -20.93 -23.87
C PHE A 1134 58.10 -21.31 -22.99
N GLY A 1135 57.31 -20.32 -22.60
CA GLY A 1135 56.12 -20.50 -21.78
C GLY A 1135 54.93 -19.67 -22.27
N ILE A 1136 53.75 -20.05 -21.82
CA ILE A 1136 52.51 -19.29 -21.94
C ILE A 1136 51.67 -19.50 -20.69
N GLN A 1137 51.15 -18.42 -20.13
CA GLN A 1137 50.08 -18.43 -19.13
C GLN A 1137 48.84 -17.78 -19.76
N ARG A 1138 47.65 -18.20 -19.36
CA ARG A 1138 46.38 -17.48 -19.57
C ARG A 1138 45.68 -17.34 -18.23
N LEU A 1139 45.05 -16.20 -18.00
CA LEU A 1139 44.21 -15.92 -16.84
C LEU A 1139 42.82 -15.51 -17.36
N GLN A 1140 41.78 -16.05 -16.72
CA GLN A 1140 40.39 -15.66 -16.95
C GLN A 1140 39.80 -15.25 -15.60
N VAL A 1141 39.11 -14.11 -15.58
CA VAL A 1141 38.35 -13.61 -14.43
C VAL A 1141 36.88 -13.69 -14.82
N ASP A 1142 36.01 -14.15 -13.91
CA ASP A 1142 34.56 -14.12 -14.14
C ASP A 1142 34.04 -12.69 -13.82
N ASP A 1143 33.12 -12.13 -14.64
CA ASP A 1143 32.45 -10.83 -14.39
C ASP A 1143 31.88 -10.76 -12.95
N PHE A 1144 32.05 -9.60 -12.30
CA PHE A 1144 31.48 -9.34 -10.96
C PHE A 1144 30.92 -7.92 -10.83
N THR A 1145 30.12 -7.71 -9.78
CA THR A 1145 29.57 -6.41 -9.37
C THR A 1145 29.95 -6.15 -7.90
N ASP A 1146 30.27 -4.91 -7.56
CA ASP A 1146 30.64 -4.50 -6.19
C ASP A 1146 29.46 -3.92 -5.37
N VAL A 1147 29.73 -3.60 -4.10
CA VAL A 1147 28.75 -3.04 -3.15
C VAL A 1147 28.20 -1.66 -3.54
N ASP A 1148 28.88 -0.93 -4.42
CA ASP A 1148 28.43 0.36 -4.98
C ASP A 1148 27.62 0.18 -6.29
N ASN A 1149 27.30 -1.08 -6.66
CA ASN A 1149 26.70 -1.53 -7.93
C ASN A 1149 27.57 -1.36 -9.18
N THR A 1150 28.88 -1.19 -9.00
CA THR A 1150 29.86 -1.08 -10.08
C THR A 1150 30.12 -2.45 -10.69
N LYS A 1151 29.92 -2.60 -12.00
CA LYS A 1151 30.22 -3.82 -12.76
C LYS A 1151 31.66 -3.79 -13.30
N VAL A 1152 32.39 -4.90 -13.16
CA VAL A 1152 33.75 -5.06 -13.70
C VAL A 1152 33.83 -6.24 -14.67
N HIS A 1153 34.50 -6.03 -15.81
CA HIS A 1153 34.72 -7.01 -16.88
C HIS A 1153 36.20 -7.05 -17.29
N TYR A 1154 36.71 -8.23 -17.68
CA TYR A 1154 38.10 -8.43 -18.14
C TYR A 1154 38.16 -9.18 -19.47
N ASP A 1155 39.09 -8.77 -20.33
CA ASP A 1155 39.49 -9.51 -21.53
C ASP A 1155 40.23 -10.83 -21.19
N ASP A 1156 40.47 -11.66 -22.22
CA ASP A 1156 41.13 -12.96 -22.13
C ASP A 1156 42.67 -12.85 -21.96
N ILE A 1157 43.13 -12.50 -20.75
CA ILE A 1157 44.53 -12.17 -20.44
C ILE A 1157 45.50 -13.31 -20.77
N THR A 1158 46.48 -13.05 -21.65
CA THR A 1158 47.45 -14.06 -22.13
C THR A 1158 48.88 -13.54 -22.07
N ARG A 1159 49.75 -14.31 -21.40
CA ARG A 1159 51.16 -13.97 -21.10
C ARG A 1159 52.15 -14.97 -21.71
N PRO A 1160 52.68 -14.75 -22.92
CA PRO A 1160 53.76 -15.54 -23.49
C PRO A 1160 55.12 -15.11 -22.93
N THR A 1161 56.03 -16.06 -22.69
CA THR A 1161 57.37 -15.79 -22.11
C THR A 1161 58.48 -16.57 -22.82
N ALA A 1162 59.68 -15.99 -22.84
CA ALA A 1162 60.91 -16.64 -23.31
C ALA A 1162 61.92 -16.76 -22.16
N ARG A 1163 62.55 -17.92 -22.02
CA ARG A 1163 63.34 -18.33 -20.85
C ARG A 1163 64.77 -18.70 -21.25
N LEU A 1164 65.78 -18.19 -20.54
CA LEU A 1164 67.20 -18.54 -20.72
C LEU A 1164 67.84 -18.73 -19.34
N GLY A 1165 68.47 -19.87 -19.08
CA GLY A 1165 68.92 -20.16 -17.72
C GLY A 1165 70.05 -21.18 -17.60
N MET A 1166 70.45 -21.44 -16.36
CA MET A 1166 71.49 -22.39 -16.01
C MET A 1166 71.21 -22.98 -14.62
N ARG A 1167 71.01 -24.29 -14.57
CA ARG A 1167 70.87 -25.07 -13.32
C ARG A 1167 72.23 -25.65 -12.93
N TYR A 1168 72.68 -25.44 -11.70
CA TYR A 1168 73.93 -25.95 -11.14
C TYR A 1168 73.66 -26.83 -9.92
N ARG A 1169 74.43 -27.92 -9.77
CA ARG A 1169 74.41 -28.79 -8.60
C ARG A 1169 75.84 -29.19 -8.22
N TYR A 1170 76.12 -29.23 -6.93
CA TYR A 1170 77.36 -29.78 -6.37
C TYR A 1170 77.06 -30.76 -5.25
N ASP A 1171 77.47 -32.02 -5.43
CA ASP A 1171 77.33 -33.10 -4.46
C ASP A 1171 78.58 -33.25 -3.58
N TRP A 1172 78.42 -33.50 -2.27
CA TRP A 1172 79.52 -33.97 -1.42
C TRP A 1172 79.07 -34.99 -0.37
N ASP A 1173 80.01 -35.82 0.06
CA ASP A 1173 79.80 -36.90 1.02
C ASP A 1173 80.68 -36.66 2.25
N THR A 1174 80.16 -36.98 3.45
CA THR A 1174 80.85 -36.75 4.72
C THR A 1174 80.76 -37.98 5.60
N ALA A 1175 81.91 -38.52 5.99
CA ALA A 1175 82.04 -39.85 6.59
C ALA A 1175 81.18 -40.11 7.85
N ASN A 1176 80.75 -39.06 8.55
CA ASN A 1176 79.92 -39.12 9.77
C ASN A 1176 78.61 -38.30 9.69
N ALA A 1177 78.32 -37.58 8.59
CA ALA A 1177 77.17 -36.66 8.51
C ALA A 1177 76.35 -36.76 7.20
N GLY A 1178 76.57 -37.81 6.41
CA GLY A 1178 75.74 -38.16 5.25
C GLY A 1178 76.06 -37.39 3.98
N LYS A 1179 75.17 -37.50 2.99
CA LYS A 1179 75.29 -36.87 1.67
C LYS A 1179 74.57 -35.54 1.63
N TRP A 1180 75.25 -34.54 1.09
CA TRP A 1180 74.77 -33.18 0.95
C TRP A 1180 74.89 -32.73 -0.50
N ALA A 1181 74.02 -31.83 -0.92
CA ALA A 1181 74.16 -31.12 -2.18
C ALA A 1181 73.74 -29.67 -2.05
N VAL A 1182 74.40 -28.79 -2.81
CA VAL A 1182 73.93 -27.43 -3.07
C VAL A 1182 73.40 -27.38 -4.49
N THR A 1183 72.25 -26.74 -4.68
CA THR A 1183 71.70 -26.38 -5.98
C THR A 1183 71.68 -24.86 -6.14
N ALA A 1184 71.96 -24.39 -7.34
CA ALA A 1184 71.78 -23.00 -7.73
C ALA A 1184 71.16 -22.93 -9.12
N ASN A 1185 69.94 -22.44 -9.22
CA ASN A 1185 69.23 -22.29 -10.49
C ASN A 1185 69.16 -20.80 -10.82
N THR A 1186 69.56 -20.43 -12.04
CA THR A 1186 69.53 -19.04 -12.53
C THR A 1186 68.72 -18.98 -13.80
N LEU A 1187 67.86 -17.97 -13.93
CA LEU A 1187 66.90 -17.87 -15.02
C LEU A 1187 66.63 -16.40 -15.38
N PHE A 1188 66.71 -16.08 -16.66
CA PHE A 1188 66.25 -14.85 -17.27
C PHE A 1188 64.91 -15.14 -17.96
N ILE A 1189 63.88 -14.36 -17.65
CA ILE A 1189 62.54 -14.46 -18.23
C ILE A 1189 62.27 -13.15 -18.95
N LYS A 1190 62.18 -13.18 -20.29
CA LYS A 1190 61.62 -12.07 -21.07
C LYS A 1190 60.12 -12.26 -21.16
N ASP A 1191 59.38 -11.27 -20.70
CA ASP A 1191 57.93 -11.17 -20.91
C ASP A 1191 57.62 -10.65 -22.31
N LEU A 1192 56.51 -11.11 -22.91
CA LEU A 1192 56.14 -10.83 -24.30
C LEU A 1192 54.64 -10.50 -24.47
N SER A 1193 53.91 -10.22 -23.38
CA SER A 1193 52.58 -9.62 -23.42
C SER A 1193 52.62 -8.10 -23.43
N ASP A 1194 51.61 -7.48 -24.04
CA ASP A 1194 51.22 -6.10 -23.77
C ASP A 1194 50.46 -5.99 -22.42
N ASP A 1195 50.21 -4.78 -21.91
CA ASP A 1195 49.38 -4.58 -20.71
C ASP A 1195 47.93 -5.01 -20.97
N ALA A 1196 47.27 -5.65 -20.00
CA ALA A 1196 45.89 -6.11 -20.15
C ALA A 1196 44.83 -5.02 -19.90
N SER A 1197 43.63 -5.22 -20.46
CA SER A 1197 42.45 -4.35 -20.40
C SER A 1197 41.38 -4.88 -19.44
N MET A 1198 40.67 -3.94 -18.81
CA MET A 1198 39.44 -4.21 -18.04
C MET A 1198 38.48 -3.02 -18.17
N ASP A 1199 37.18 -3.30 -18.19
CA ASP A 1199 36.12 -2.27 -18.23
C ASP A 1199 35.42 -2.19 -16.87
N ILE A 1200 35.21 -0.97 -16.38
CA ILE A 1200 34.45 -0.68 -15.16
C ILE A 1200 33.26 0.21 -15.54
N GLY A 1201 32.04 -0.22 -15.25
CA GLY A 1201 30.81 0.51 -15.58
C GLY A 1201 29.74 0.38 -14.50
N ASP A 1202 28.57 0.94 -14.76
CA ASP A 1202 27.41 0.79 -13.87
C ASP A 1202 26.58 -0.46 -14.23
N THR A 1203 26.00 -1.13 -13.23
CA THR A 1203 25.15 -2.33 -13.47
C THR A 1203 23.87 -2.03 -14.27
N TYR A 1204 23.44 -0.77 -14.32
CA TYR A 1204 22.17 -0.34 -14.93
C TYR A 1204 22.38 0.53 -16.20
N SER A 1205 23.61 0.61 -16.75
CA SER A 1205 23.88 1.31 -18.00
C SER A 1205 24.85 0.55 -18.90
N ASP A 1206 24.73 0.72 -20.22
CA ASP A 1206 25.70 0.20 -21.21
C ASP A 1206 26.99 1.06 -21.30
N VAL A 1207 27.25 1.94 -20.33
CA VAL A 1207 28.42 2.85 -20.30
C VAL A 1207 29.47 2.32 -19.32
N SER A 1208 30.71 2.24 -19.79
CA SER A 1208 31.88 1.86 -19.00
C SER A 1208 33.11 2.70 -19.34
N ASN A 1209 34.05 2.75 -18.40
CA ASN A 1209 35.39 3.30 -18.54
C ASN A 1209 36.40 2.15 -18.66
N SER A 1210 37.23 2.18 -19.70
CA SER A 1210 38.29 1.18 -19.91
C SER A 1210 39.58 1.56 -19.19
N PHE A 1211 40.16 0.63 -18.45
CA PHE A 1211 41.41 0.75 -17.71
C PHE A 1211 42.46 -0.26 -18.18
N ARG A 1212 43.72 -0.02 -17.80
CA ARG A 1212 44.87 -0.89 -18.10
C ARG A 1212 45.43 -1.47 -16.79
N SER A 1213 45.71 -2.76 -16.74
CA SER A 1213 46.14 -3.48 -15.52
C SER A 1213 47.64 -3.79 -15.48
N GLY A 1214 48.45 -3.05 -16.24
CA GLY A 1214 49.88 -3.30 -16.42
C GLY A 1214 50.23 -4.67 -17.04
N ALA A 1215 51.54 -4.92 -17.16
CA ALA A 1215 52.13 -6.21 -17.51
C ALA A 1215 53.01 -6.72 -16.36
N THR A 1216 53.21 -8.04 -16.24
CA THR A 1216 53.98 -8.64 -15.12
C THR A 1216 55.50 -8.36 -15.20
N GLY A 1217 55.99 -7.90 -16.36
CA GLY A 1217 57.37 -7.47 -16.59
C GLY A 1217 58.38 -8.62 -16.73
N SER A 1218 59.53 -8.31 -17.33
CA SER A 1218 60.64 -9.27 -17.46
C SER A 1218 61.48 -9.31 -16.19
N SER A 1219 62.15 -10.44 -15.95
CA SER A 1219 62.88 -10.66 -14.70
C SER A 1219 64.15 -11.50 -14.80
N GLY A 1220 65.04 -11.32 -13.82
CA GLY A 1220 66.16 -12.19 -13.51
C GLY A 1220 65.94 -12.88 -12.15
N MET A 1221 65.94 -14.21 -12.14
CA MET A 1221 65.68 -15.04 -10.97
C MET A 1221 66.92 -15.87 -10.59
N ILE A 1222 67.15 -16.01 -9.28
CA ILE A 1222 68.10 -16.95 -8.69
C ILE A 1222 67.42 -17.76 -7.57
N ASP A 1223 67.53 -19.08 -7.63
CA ASP A 1223 67.12 -20.02 -6.58
C ASP A 1223 68.37 -20.72 -6.02
N LEU A 1224 68.50 -20.74 -4.69
CA LEU A 1224 69.62 -21.35 -3.97
C LEU A 1224 69.08 -22.36 -2.96
N GLY A 1225 69.43 -23.64 -3.14
CA GLY A 1225 68.95 -24.75 -2.31
C GLY A 1225 70.07 -25.53 -1.63
N ILE A 1226 69.81 -26.00 -0.41
CA ILE A 1226 70.66 -26.93 0.34
C ILE A 1226 69.85 -28.21 0.62
N ILE A 1227 70.34 -29.33 0.10
CA ILE A 1227 69.76 -30.65 0.27
C ILE A 1227 70.63 -31.46 1.22
N SER A 1228 70.06 -31.94 2.32
CA SER A 1228 70.68 -32.93 3.20
C SER A 1228 69.97 -34.27 3.08
N ASN A 1229 70.69 -35.38 3.18
CA ASN A 1229 70.14 -36.73 3.11
C ASN A 1229 70.42 -37.48 4.41
N PRO A 1230 69.66 -37.22 5.49
CA PRO A 1230 69.83 -37.89 6.78
C PRO A 1230 69.60 -39.41 6.73
N THR A 1231 68.88 -39.92 5.72
CA THR A 1231 68.78 -41.37 5.45
C THR A 1231 68.79 -41.65 3.93
N PRO A 1232 69.01 -42.90 3.47
CA PRO A 1232 68.99 -43.25 2.04
C PRO A 1232 67.63 -43.06 1.31
N ASN A 1233 66.57 -42.78 2.07
CA ASN A 1233 65.19 -42.64 1.57
C ASN A 1233 64.53 -41.31 2.02
N VAL A 1234 65.22 -40.45 2.76
CA VAL A 1234 64.67 -39.15 3.23
C VAL A 1234 65.70 -38.05 3.01
N SER A 1235 65.27 -37.00 2.30
CA SER A 1235 66.01 -35.74 2.14
C SER A 1235 65.26 -34.59 2.81
N LEU A 1236 65.99 -33.62 3.34
CA LEU A 1236 65.46 -32.30 3.68
C LEU A 1236 66.00 -31.31 2.65
N ASN A 1237 65.15 -30.43 2.12
CA ASN A 1237 65.54 -29.33 1.25
C ASN A 1237 65.16 -28.00 1.94
N THR A 1238 66.11 -27.07 1.99
CA THR A 1238 65.89 -25.69 2.44
C THR A 1238 66.51 -24.76 1.42
N GLY A 1239 65.76 -23.81 0.90
CA GLY A 1239 66.23 -22.87 -0.11
C GLY A 1239 65.61 -21.49 -0.01
N VAL A 1240 66.19 -20.57 -0.78
CA VAL A 1240 65.67 -19.21 -0.97
C VAL A 1240 65.69 -18.91 -2.46
N GLN A 1241 64.53 -18.53 -2.98
CA GLN A 1241 64.34 -18.01 -4.32
C GLN A 1241 64.25 -16.48 -4.23
N TYR A 1242 64.91 -15.79 -5.16
CA TYR A 1242 64.87 -14.34 -5.31
C TYR A 1242 64.71 -13.98 -6.78
N GLN A 1243 63.83 -13.05 -7.08
CA GLN A 1243 63.65 -12.46 -8.39
C GLN A 1243 63.84 -10.95 -8.31
N HIS A 1244 64.53 -10.40 -9.30
CA HIS A 1244 64.65 -8.97 -9.54
C HIS A 1244 64.05 -8.65 -10.91
N ARG A 1245 63.27 -7.58 -11.03
CA ARG A 1245 62.85 -7.05 -12.34
C ARG A 1245 64.03 -6.46 -13.10
N ILE A 1246 63.94 -6.40 -14.42
CA ILE A 1246 65.02 -5.91 -15.32
C ILE A 1246 64.56 -4.81 -16.28
N GLU A 1247 63.27 -4.53 -16.27
CA GLU A 1247 62.61 -3.39 -16.90
C GLU A 1247 62.15 -2.45 -15.77
N ASP A 1248 61.55 -1.30 -16.08
CA ASP A 1248 61.16 -0.34 -15.02
C ASP A 1248 59.97 -0.90 -14.24
N GLU A 1249 59.03 -1.48 -15.00
CA GLU A 1249 57.90 -2.29 -14.58
C GLU A 1249 58.27 -3.73 -14.20
N GLY A 1250 57.43 -4.36 -13.36
CA GLY A 1250 57.48 -5.80 -13.09
C GLY A 1250 57.71 -6.17 -11.63
N VAL A 1251 57.84 -7.49 -11.38
CA VAL A 1251 57.88 -8.07 -10.03
C VAL A 1251 59.29 -8.36 -9.52
N ASP A 1252 59.65 -7.74 -8.41
CA ASP A 1252 60.71 -8.18 -7.49
C ASP A 1252 60.08 -9.12 -6.43
N TYR A 1253 60.70 -10.27 -6.10
CA TYR A 1253 60.19 -11.10 -4.99
C TYR A 1253 61.28 -11.89 -4.26
N TRP A 1254 60.98 -12.32 -3.03
CA TRP A 1254 61.71 -13.40 -2.36
C TRP A 1254 60.75 -14.46 -1.82
N GLN A 1255 61.15 -15.73 -1.87
CA GLN A 1255 60.42 -16.85 -1.28
C GLN A 1255 61.38 -17.75 -0.50
N ALA A 1256 61.06 -18.01 0.78
CA ALA A 1256 61.72 -19.02 1.59
C ALA A 1256 61.01 -20.36 1.42
N ILE A 1257 61.79 -21.41 1.18
CA ILE A 1257 61.31 -22.75 0.84
C ILE A 1257 61.87 -23.75 1.86
N ALA A 1258 60.99 -24.44 2.60
CA ALA A 1258 61.39 -25.48 3.55
C ALA A 1258 60.58 -26.76 3.33
N GLY A 1259 61.24 -27.89 3.09
CA GLY A 1259 60.54 -29.13 2.75
C GLY A 1259 61.28 -30.43 3.01
N VAL A 1260 60.52 -31.52 2.93
CA VAL A 1260 60.97 -32.90 3.10
C VAL A 1260 60.61 -33.72 1.85
N LYS A 1261 61.54 -34.55 1.39
CA LYS A 1261 61.35 -35.53 0.31
C LYS A 1261 61.53 -36.94 0.86
N VAL A 1262 60.66 -37.87 0.45
CA VAL A 1262 60.77 -39.30 0.74
C VAL A 1262 60.85 -40.06 -0.60
N SER A 1263 61.96 -40.77 -0.82
CA SER A 1263 62.17 -41.62 -2.00
C SER A 1263 61.99 -43.10 -1.66
N PHE A 1264 61.39 -43.85 -2.60
CA PHE A 1264 61.07 -45.27 -2.49
C PHE A 1264 62.00 -46.09 -3.39
#